data_AF-A0AAD3M7F6-F1
#
_entry.id   AF-A0AAD3M7F6-F1
#
_cell.length_a   1.000
_cell.length_b   1.000
_cell.length_c   1.000
_cell.angle_alpha   90.00
_cell.angle_beta   90.00
_cell.angle_gamma   90.00
#
_symmetry.space_group_name_H-M   'P 1'
#
loop_
_entity.id
_entity.type
_entity.pdbx_description
1 polymer ?
#
loop_
_entity_poly.entity_id
_entity_poly.type
_entity_poly.pdbx_seq_one_letter_code
_entity_poly.pdbx_strand_id
1 'polypeptide(L)'
;MRPVKNWTSSTLVELDMLMYGILGVDEKTQTVTSHIWVQMRWRNEFLTWNPSDFCEIYMLTVPRSKLWIPDVDIREDASDTGSVQQSPLVSLYPNGFVYANGRKRLTFTCQLNLFKFPFDTQNCNITFSSANYDVFNIILGTVQSDTTLSLLSERVMITQGEWQLIKLETINQTSAKYNQPESELIYRVTIMRKPMLYVINLIVPLLYFLILDLASFFISEARGEKLGFKVTVLLSISVLLLILQDMLPSTEDTLPMIANYCVGVFALVGISILEAMLICFLMDLDGQWSKKVEKSVNTHVEIQLETNCHKEPAGAEGRGQVSPVKSHLPVDCPRDHDLLRLILEEVKAARQEAGRKDEKKKKPGRYERLALIIDSVFFALYLLTIIVFLVFIKIHWKQVRLRPVSSTMAGGITETGEPYSAFVGLVYMFNLIVGTGALTMPKAFATAGWVVSLALISFLGFMSYMTTTFVIEAMAAANAQLRWKRREQEEIDDSDSTSEYSDDDVMGRGRSEPETKPILSVQRSGGHVDHFDIVERVEMGQMASMFFNKVGVNMFYICIIVYLYGDLAIYAAAVPISLMEVACGNHSCSAGSVKYNDTDPCWGSVTRKDAYRVFLSVFTVLLGPFTFFNAQKTKYLQILTSFMRWIAFTMMIILALIRIGKGTGEGRPPVASLSGIPNLFGVCVYSFMCQHSLPSLVTPISDKKRVGTLVLADYILILGFYVLLSFTAIFCFNGSFLHDMYTLNFTDNCDVLDIPVLRYFLGLFPVFTISTNFPIIAVTLRNNWKTLFHRDGGTYPWVVDRVVFPLITLVPPILVAFCTHNLESLVGITGSYAGTGIQYIIPAFLVYYARRHLEPVMGRDAINKHQSPFRHAFWVWFVLLWAAFCLMFVTANIILTDTRK
;
A
#
# COMPACT_ATOMS: atom_id res chain seq x y z
N MET A 1 31.50 -53.53 -12.94
CA MET A 1 31.92 -53.57 -14.37
C MET A 1 30.88 -52.84 -15.18
N ARG A 2 31.29 -52.03 -16.17
CA ARG A 2 30.37 -51.28 -17.04
C ARG A 2 29.51 -52.24 -17.88
N PRO A 3 28.19 -52.04 -18.02
CA PRO A 3 27.27 -53.03 -18.55
C PRO A 3 27.21 -53.05 -20.10
N VAL A 4 28.37 -53.28 -20.73
CA VAL A 4 28.51 -53.40 -22.19
C VAL A 4 29.12 -54.75 -22.58
N LYS A 5 28.66 -55.32 -23.70
CA LYS A 5 29.22 -56.55 -24.26
C LYS A 5 30.57 -56.31 -24.92
N ASN A 6 30.76 -55.15 -25.53
CA ASN A 6 32.03 -54.72 -26.12
C ASN A 6 32.64 -53.56 -25.32
N TRP A 7 33.85 -53.75 -24.79
CA TRP A 7 34.53 -52.78 -23.94
C TRP A 7 34.89 -51.47 -24.67
N THR A 8 34.99 -51.49 -26.01
CA THR A 8 35.25 -50.28 -26.81
C THR A 8 34.02 -49.41 -27.06
N SER A 9 32.81 -49.92 -26.80
CA SER A 9 31.57 -49.14 -26.95
C SER A 9 31.40 -48.20 -25.76
N SER A 10 31.03 -46.94 -25.98
CA SER A 10 30.72 -45.99 -24.91
C SER A 10 29.30 -46.18 -24.38
N THR A 11 29.08 -46.03 -23.07
CA THR A 11 27.75 -46.01 -22.48
C THR A 11 27.18 -44.60 -22.54
N LEU A 12 26.08 -44.41 -23.28
CA LEU A 12 25.31 -43.16 -23.26
C LEU A 12 24.49 -43.08 -21.97
N VAL A 13 24.71 -42.01 -21.21
CA VAL A 13 23.94 -41.68 -20.00
C VAL A 13 23.18 -40.40 -20.30
N GLU A 14 21.87 -40.51 -20.37
CA GLU A 14 21.00 -39.36 -20.57
C GLU A 14 20.55 -38.84 -19.20
N LEU A 15 20.79 -37.57 -18.96
CA LEU A 15 20.53 -36.91 -17.68
C LEU A 15 19.71 -35.66 -17.92
N ASP A 16 18.53 -35.62 -17.33
CA ASP A 16 17.66 -34.44 -17.30
C ASP A 16 17.62 -33.86 -15.87
N MET A 17 17.92 -32.56 -15.74
CA MET A 17 17.77 -31.83 -14.49
C MET A 17 16.52 -30.93 -14.54
N LEU A 18 15.70 -31.00 -13.49
CA LEU A 18 14.61 -30.06 -13.23
C LEU A 18 14.89 -29.25 -11.97
N MET A 19 14.59 -27.95 -12.04
CA MET A 19 14.65 -27.08 -10.86
C MET A 19 13.33 -27.20 -10.07
N TYR A 20 13.41 -27.66 -8.83
CA TYR A 20 12.23 -27.84 -7.96
C TYR A 20 12.04 -26.65 -7.00
N GLY A 21 13.11 -25.93 -6.69
CA GLY A 21 13.04 -24.71 -5.90
C GLY A 21 14.41 -24.08 -5.66
N ILE A 22 14.45 -22.76 -5.65
CA ILE A 22 15.62 -21.99 -5.22
C ILE A 22 15.41 -21.67 -3.73
N LEU A 23 16.29 -22.15 -2.86
CA LEU A 23 16.16 -21.99 -1.41
C LEU A 23 16.79 -20.69 -0.93
N GLY A 24 17.95 -20.35 -1.49
CA GLY A 24 18.70 -19.16 -1.10
C GLY A 24 19.91 -18.95 -1.99
N VAL A 25 20.30 -17.70 -2.14
CA VAL A 25 21.54 -17.27 -2.78
C VAL A 25 22.30 -16.49 -1.72
N ASP A 26 23.54 -16.86 -1.49
CA ASP A 26 24.44 -16.14 -0.59
C ASP A 26 25.47 -15.41 -1.45
N GLU A 27 25.27 -14.10 -1.56
CA GLU A 27 26.12 -13.22 -2.35
C GLU A 27 27.54 -13.11 -1.78
N LYS A 28 27.68 -13.22 -0.46
CA LYS A 28 28.96 -13.07 0.25
C LYS A 28 29.85 -14.28 0.04
N THR A 29 29.27 -15.49 0.13
CA THR A 29 30.00 -16.74 -0.11
C THR A 29 30.00 -17.16 -1.58
N GLN A 30 29.27 -16.44 -2.46
CA GLN A 30 29.08 -16.77 -3.87
C GLN A 30 28.54 -18.20 -4.08
N THR A 31 27.56 -18.58 -3.26
CA THR A 31 26.91 -19.90 -3.32
C THR A 31 25.42 -19.79 -3.57
N VAL A 32 24.88 -20.79 -4.27
CA VAL A 32 23.44 -20.92 -4.55
C VAL A 32 22.97 -22.25 -4.00
N THR A 33 21.95 -22.21 -3.15
CA THR A 33 21.30 -23.40 -2.61
C THR A 33 19.98 -23.65 -3.33
N SER A 34 19.83 -24.83 -3.91
CA SER A 34 18.67 -25.23 -4.70
C SER A 34 18.21 -26.65 -4.38
N HIS A 35 16.94 -26.93 -4.62
CA HIS A 35 16.42 -28.28 -4.76
C HIS A 35 16.33 -28.63 -6.24
N ILE A 36 17.10 -29.64 -6.63
CA ILE A 36 17.09 -30.17 -7.98
C ILE A 36 16.52 -31.57 -8.00
N TRP A 37 15.84 -31.90 -9.08
CA TRP A 37 15.42 -33.25 -9.40
C TRP A 37 16.21 -33.72 -10.61
N VAL A 38 17.01 -34.77 -10.43
CA VAL A 38 17.82 -35.38 -11.47
C VAL A 38 17.18 -36.70 -11.88
N GLN A 39 16.97 -36.86 -13.18
CA GLN A 39 16.52 -38.09 -13.80
C GLN A 39 17.64 -38.61 -14.70
N MET A 40 18.10 -39.83 -14.46
CA MET A 40 19.15 -40.47 -15.25
C MET A 40 18.59 -41.71 -15.92
N ARG A 41 18.97 -41.90 -17.19
CA ARG A 41 18.67 -43.09 -17.98
C ARG A 41 19.94 -43.62 -18.65
N TRP A 42 20.17 -44.92 -18.55
CA TRP A 42 21.24 -45.59 -19.28
C TRP A 42 20.81 -47.00 -19.68
N ARG A 43 21.52 -47.61 -20.63
CA ARG A 43 21.23 -48.97 -21.09
C ARG A 43 22.19 -49.98 -20.45
N ASN A 44 21.64 -51.11 -20.00
CA ASN A 44 22.37 -52.28 -19.54
C ASN A 44 22.14 -53.45 -20.52
N GLU A 45 23.18 -53.85 -21.25
CA GLU A 45 23.07 -54.85 -22.32
C GLU A 45 22.91 -56.29 -21.82
N PHE A 46 23.11 -56.52 -20.52
CA PHE A 46 23.00 -57.84 -19.89
C PHE A 46 21.63 -58.07 -19.24
N LEU A 47 20.85 -57.01 -19.02
CA LEU A 47 19.57 -57.06 -18.30
C LEU A 47 18.40 -56.79 -19.25
N THR A 48 18.24 -57.65 -20.26
CA THR A 48 17.13 -57.61 -21.23
C THR A 48 16.31 -58.88 -21.13
N TRP A 49 14.98 -58.78 -21.21
CA TRP A 49 14.07 -59.93 -21.25
C TRP A 49 12.93 -59.68 -22.24
N ASN A 50 12.29 -60.76 -22.69
CA ASN A 50 11.04 -60.66 -23.45
C ASN A 50 9.86 -60.70 -22.46
N PRO A 51 9.00 -59.67 -22.40
CA PRO A 51 7.85 -59.64 -21.49
C PRO A 51 6.95 -60.88 -21.60
N SER A 52 6.83 -61.44 -22.82
CA SER A 52 6.02 -62.64 -23.10
C SER A 52 6.47 -63.87 -22.30
N ASP A 53 7.77 -63.96 -21.98
CA ASP A 53 8.33 -65.09 -21.23
C ASP A 53 8.14 -64.93 -19.71
N PHE A 54 7.75 -63.73 -19.25
CA PHE A 54 7.69 -63.34 -17.84
C PHE A 54 6.36 -62.64 -17.51
N CYS A 55 5.22 -63.27 -17.80
CA CYS A 55 3.88 -62.78 -17.43
C CYS A 55 3.61 -61.32 -17.82
N GLU A 56 4.09 -60.87 -18.98
CA GLU A 56 3.94 -59.50 -19.48
C GLU A 56 4.48 -58.42 -18.54
N ILE A 57 5.54 -58.72 -17.79
CA ILE A 57 6.20 -57.73 -16.91
C ILE A 57 7.00 -56.74 -17.77
N TYR A 58 6.48 -55.51 -17.89
CA TYR A 58 7.10 -54.40 -18.64
C TYR A 58 7.98 -53.47 -17.79
N MET A 59 8.01 -53.64 -16.46
CA MET A 59 8.84 -52.83 -15.56
C MET A 59 9.22 -53.64 -14.32
N LEU A 60 10.48 -53.58 -13.93
CA LEU A 60 10.99 -54.18 -12.70
C LEU A 60 11.66 -53.14 -11.81
N THR A 61 11.34 -53.14 -10.51
CA THR A 61 11.99 -52.26 -9.53
C THR A 61 13.09 -53.02 -8.81
N VAL A 62 14.34 -52.58 -8.93
CA VAL A 62 15.52 -53.28 -8.41
C VAL A 62 16.29 -52.38 -7.43
N PRO A 63 16.88 -52.93 -6.35
CA PRO A 63 17.74 -52.18 -5.47
C PRO A 63 18.96 -51.59 -6.19
N ARG A 64 19.21 -50.30 -5.96
CA ARG A 64 20.33 -49.51 -6.50
C ARG A 64 21.69 -50.20 -6.26
N SER A 65 21.89 -50.81 -5.09
CA SER A 65 23.14 -51.49 -4.70
C SER A 65 23.46 -52.77 -5.47
N LYS A 66 22.51 -53.33 -6.23
CA LYS A 66 22.69 -54.56 -7.01
C LYS A 66 23.07 -54.31 -8.46
N LEU A 67 23.07 -53.05 -8.90
CA LEU A 67 23.28 -52.64 -10.29
C LEU A 67 24.50 -51.73 -10.41
N TRP A 68 25.15 -51.77 -11.57
CA TRP A 68 26.13 -50.74 -11.92
C TRP A 68 25.42 -49.43 -12.23
N ILE A 69 25.97 -48.33 -11.73
CA ILE A 69 25.41 -46.98 -11.86
C ILE A 69 26.55 -46.07 -12.30
N PRO A 70 26.30 -45.18 -13.28
CA PRO A 70 27.31 -44.21 -13.69
C PRO A 70 27.63 -43.24 -12.54
N ASP A 71 28.91 -42.95 -12.38
CA ASP A 71 29.50 -42.05 -11.38
C ASP A 71 29.47 -40.60 -11.89
N VAL A 72 28.26 -40.05 -12.04
CA VAL A 72 28.07 -38.66 -12.46
C VAL A 72 27.99 -37.75 -11.25
N ASP A 73 28.95 -36.83 -11.14
CA ASP A 73 29.05 -35.84 -10.06
C ASP A 73 28.95 -34.42 -10.60
N ILE A 74 28.69 -33.47 -9.69
CA ILE A 74 28.57 -32.05 -10.01
C ILE A 74 29.87 -31.36 -9.61
N ARG A 75 30.52 -30.68 -10.56
CA ARG A 75 31.82 -30.04 -10.34
C ARG A 75 31.76 -28.87 -9.36
N GLU A 76 30.71 -28.07 -9.44
CA GLU A 76 30.55 -26.84 -8.65
C GLU A 76 29.95 -27.10 -7.26
N ASP A 77 29.74 -28.36 -6.85
CA ASP A 77 29.13 -28.72 -5.57
C ASP A 77 30.01 -28.29 -4.38
N ALA A 78 29.41 -27.52 -3.47
CA ALA A 78 30.02 -27.00 -2.24
C ALA A 78 29.15 -27.33 -1.01
N SER A 79 28.34 -28.39 -1.09
CA SER A 79 27.42 -28.77 -0.02
C SER A 79 28.15 -29.33 1.21
N ASP A 80 27.95 -28.71 2.38
CA ASP A 80 28.53 -29.13 3.68
C ASP A 80 28.00 -30.47 4.24
N THR A 81 26.97 -31.06 3.61
CA THR A 81 26.28 -32.26 4.13
C THR A 81 26.25 -33.39 3.12
N GLY A 82 26.76 -34.55 3.53
CA GLY A 82 26.68 -35.81 2.77
C GLY A 82 25.26 -36.42 2.68
N SER A 83 24.19 -35.63 2.80
CA SER A 83 22.80 -36.10 2.85
C SER A 83 22.13 -36.06 1.47
N VAL A 84 22.66 -36.82 0.52
CA VAL A 84 21.92 -37.11 -0.73
C VAL A 84 20.98 -38.28 -0.47
N GLN A 85 19.67 -38.01 -0.42
CA GLN A 85 18.66 -39.07 -0.37
C GLN A 85 18.38 -39.57 -1.79
N GLN A 86 19.33 -40.34 -2.33
CA GLN A 86 19.10 -41.07 -3.58
C GLN A 86 18.07 -42.17 -3.33
N SER A 87 17.16 -42.39 -4.27
CA SER A 87 16.23 -43.51 -4.18
C SER A 87 17.01 -44.82 -4.05
N PRO A 88 16.72 -45.69 -3.05
CA PRO A 88 17.36 -46.99 -2.93
C PRO A 88 16.92 -47.96 -4.04
N LEU A 89 15.93 -47.57 -4.85
CA LEU A 89 15.32 -48.36 -5.90
C LEU A 89 15.48 -47.66 -7.25
N VAL A 90 15.69 -48.44 -8.30
CA VAL A 90 15.72 -48.00 -9.70
C VAL A 90 14.75 -48.85 -10.52
N SER A 91 14.26 -48.30 -11.62
CA SER A 91 13.29 -48.97 -12.50
C SER A 91 14.02 -49.49 -13.75
N LEU A 92 13.82 -50.76 -14.08
CA LEU A 92 14.42 -51.45 -15.20
C LEU A 92 13.33 -51.82 -16.19
N TYR A 93 13.60 -51.64 -17.49
CA TYR A 93 12.69 -51.96 -18.59
C TYR A 93 13.22 -53.14 -19.43
N PRO A 94 12.34 -53.89 -20.13
CA PRO A 94 12.69 -55.10 -20.89
C PRO A 94 13.78 -54.91 -21.95
N ASN A 95 13.86 -53.70 -22.51
CA ASN A 95 14.85 -53.28 -23.50
C ASN A 95 16.24 -52.97 -22.90
N GLY A 96 16.39 -53.13 -21.58
CA GLY A 96 17.62 -52.91 -20.82
C GLY A 96 17.82 -51.48 -20.34
N PHE A 97 16.85 -50.58 -20.53
CA PHE A 97 16.95 -49.23 -19.96
C PHE A 97 16.72 -49.24 -18.46
N VAL A 98 17.62 -48.58 -17.74
CA VAL A 98 17.54 -48.34 -16.30
C VAL A 98 17.25 -46.87 -16.10
N TYR A 99 16.26 -46.57 -15.27
CA TYR A 99 15.85 -45.24 -14.85
C TYR A 99 16.15 -45.04 -13.36
N ALA A 100 16.92 -44.01 -13.05
CA ALA A 100 17.21 -43.60 -11.69
C ALA A 100 16.74 -42.16 -11.47
N ASN A 101 15.86 -41.98 -10.49
CA ASN A 101 15.36 -40.67 -10.09
C ASN A 101 15.94 -40.31 -8.72
N GLY A 102 16.43 -39.08 -8.58
CA GLY A 102 16.96 -38.56 -7.33
C GLY A 102 16.59 -37.10 -7.13
N ARG A 103 16.17 -36.74 -5.92
CA ARG A 103 16.04 -35.35 -5.50
C ARG A 103 17.24 -35.01 -4.63
N LYS A 104 17.92 -33.92 -4.95
CA LYS A 104 19.11 -33.46 -4.23
C LYS A 104 18.93 -32.02 -3.80
N ARG A 105 19.25 -31.72 -2.54
CA ARG A 105 19.54 -30.35 -2.11
C ARG A 105 20.98 -30.08 -2.51
N LEU A 106 21.19 -29.15 -3.42
CA LEU A 106 22.49 -28.81 -3.97
C LEU A 106 22.84 -27.38 -3.57
N THR A 107 23.94 -27.23 -2.83
CA THR A 107 24.64 -25.96 -2.66
C THR A 107 25.81 -25.96 -3.63
N PHE A 108 25.82 -25.05 -4.59
CA PHE A 108 26.87 -24.97 -5.60
C PHE A 108 27.46 -23.57 -5.68
N THR A 109 28.73 -23.49 -6.09
CA THR A 109 29.45 -22.23 -6.28
C THR A 109 29.07 -21.60 -7.62
N CYS A 110 28.79 -20.30 -7.61
CA CYS A 110 28.46 -19.54 -8.80
C CYS A 110 29.00 -18.12 -8.69
N GLN A 111 29.73 -17.67 -9.71
CA GLN A 111 30.21 -16.30 -9.75
C GLN A 111 29.05 -15.36 -10.07
N LEU A 112 28.55 -14.67 -9.05
CA LEU A 112 27.44 -13.73 -9.14
C LEU A 112 27.95 -12.38 -9.65
N ASN A 113 27.16 -11.73 -10.51
CA ASN A 113 27.42 -10.38 -10.99
C ASN A 113 26.44 -9.41 -10.31
N LEU A 114 26.94 -8.61 -9.37
CA LEU A 114 26.12 -7.72 -8.54
C LEU A 114 26.13 -6.28 -9.03
N PHE A 115 26.74 -5.99 -10.18
CA PHE A 115 26.81 -4.64 -10.74
C PHE A 115 25.42 -3.96 -10.79
N LYS A 116 24.37 -4.71 -11.14
CA LYS A 116 22.99 -4.21 -11.28
C LYS A 116 22.09 -4.44 -10.06
N PHE A 117 22.64 -4.85 -8.92
CA PHE A 117 21.86 -5.09 -7.71
C PHE A 117 20.98 -3.88 -7.36
N PRO A 118 19.70 -4.06 -6.95
CA PRO A 118 18.96 -5.32 -6.77
C PRO A 118 18.18 -5.80 -8.02
N PHE A 119 18.42 -5.20 -9.19
CA PHE A 119 17.76 -5.52 -10.46
C PHE A 119 18.59 -6.48 -11.33
N ASP A 120 19.28 -7.40 -10.67
CA ASP A 120 20.27 -8.30 -11.25
C ASP A 120 19.66 -9.58 -11.82
N THR A 121 20.39 -10.16 -12.77
CA THR A 121 20.11 -11.46 -13.37
C THR A 121 21.40 -12.26 -13.33
N GLN A 122 21.32 -13.46 -12.78
CA GLN A 122 22.47 -14.32 -12.56
C GLN A 122 22.43 -15.50 -13.52
N ASN A 123 23.60 -15.85 -14.06
CA ASN A 123 23.77 -16.99 -14.95
C ASN A 123 24.73 -17.96 -14.27
N CYS A 124 24.17 -19.02 -13.71
CA CYS A 124 24.95 -20.02 -13.00
C CYS A 124 25.05 -21.30 -13.82
N ASN A 125 26.24 -21.89 -13.88
CA ASN A 125 26.49 -23.14 -14.57
C ASN A 125 26.56 -24.27 -13.54
N ILE A 126 25.81 -25.36 -13.78
CA ILE A 126 25.91 -26.61 -13.03
C ILE A 126 26.42 -27.67 -14.00
N THR A 127 27.65 -28.12 -13.80
CA THR A 127 28.32 -29.05 -14.71
C THR A 127 28.28 -30.46 -14.16
N PHE A 128 27.68 -31.38 -14.91
CA PHE A 128 27.79 -32.81 -14.68
C PHE A 128 28.98 -33.37 -15.45
N SER A 129 29.81 -34.17 -14.77
CA SER A 129 30.90 -34.93 -15.38
C SER A 129 31.07 -36.27 -14.65
N SER A 130 31.72 -37.23 -15.30
CA SER A 130 32.15 -38.45 -14.62
C SER A 130 33.45 -38.21 -13.87
N ALA A 131 33.56 -38.71 -12.65
CA ALA A 131 34.78 -38.59 -11.85
C ALA A 131 35.90 -39.54 -12.32
N ASN A 132 35.55 -40.71 -12.88
CA ASN A 132 36.52 -41.77 -13.19
C ASN A 132 36.55 -42.21 -14.66
N TYR A 133 35.61 -41.78 -15.51
CA TYR A 133 35.54 -42.21 -16.91
C TYR A 133 35.76 -41.06 -17.91
N ASP A 134 36.46 -41.38 -18.98
CA ASP A 134 36.64 -40.52 -20.16
C ASP A 134 35.43 -40.62 -21.12
N VAL A 135 35.44 -39.77 -22.15
CA VAL A 135 34.41 -39.73 -23.21
C VAL A 135 34.30 -41.05 -23.99
N PHE A 136 35.36 -41.86 -24.02
CA PHE A 136 35.36 -43.14 -24.71
C PHE A 136 34.56 -44.20 -23.93
N ASN A 137 34.43 -44.02 -22.61
CA ASN A 137 33.68 -44.91 -21.74
C ASN A 137 32.26 -44.43 -21.46
N ILE A 138 32.08 -43.13 -21.15
CA ILE A 138 30.78 -42.54 -20.81
C ILE A 138 30.57 -41.25 -21.60
N ILE A 139 29.43 -41.16 -22.26
CA ILE A 139 28.98 -39.95 -22.94
C ILE A 139 27.72 -39.45 -22.23
N LEU A 140 27.70 -38.17 -21.86
CA LEU A 140 26.55 -37.51 -21.25
C LEU A 140 25.70 -36.82 -22.33
N GLY A 141 24.38 -36.92 -22.18
CA GLY A 141 23.41 -36.25 -23.05
C GLY A 141 22.11 -35.94 -22.33
N THR A 142 21.15 -35.33 -23.02
CA THR A 142 19.82 -35.00 -22.49
C THR A 142 18.75 -35.70 -23.33
N VAL A 143 17.61 -36.05 -22.73
CA VAL A 143 16.47 -36.60 -23.48
C VAL A 143 15.58 -35.47 -24.00
N GLN A 144 15.41 -34.45 -23.15
CA GLN A 144 14.49 -33.35 -23.39
C GLN A 144 15.19 -32.13 -24.02
N SER A 145 14.39 -31.34 -24.74
CA SER A 145 14.85 -30.04 -25.26
C SER A 145 14.93 -28.98 -24.16
N ASP A 146 15.79 -27.97 -24.34
CA ASP A 146 15.93 -26.82 -23.43
C ASP A 146 14.60 -26.16 -23.08
N THR A 147 13.73 -25.99 -24.09
CA THR A 147 12.41 -25.38 -23.92
C THR A 147 11.49 -26.23 -23.04
N THR A 148 11.53 -27.55 -23.22
CA THR A 148 10.72 -28.47 -22.43
C THR A 148 11.21 -28.52 -20.99
N LEU A 149 12.53 -28.60 -20.78
CA LEU A 149 13.14 -28.61 -19.45
C LEU A 149 12.87 -27.32 -18.66
N SER A 150 12.92 -26.17 -19.34
CA SER A 150 12.57 -24.87 -18.74
C SER A 150 11.10 -24.81 -18.30
N LEU A 151 10.17 -25.21 -19.18
CA LEU A 151 8.73 -25.20 -18.89
C LEU A 151 8.34 -26.20 -17.78
N LEU A 152 8.92 -27.40 -17.80
CA LEU A 152 8.71 -28.39 -16.77
C LEU A 152 9.25 -27.89 -15.42
N SER A 153 10.45 -27.31 -15.41
CA SER A 153 11.05 -26.72 -14.21
C SER A 153 10.19 -25.59 -13.64
N GLU A 154 9.67 -24.69 -14.48
CA GLU A 154 8.76 -23.63 -14.02
C GLU A 154 7.46 -24.21 -13.41
N ARG A 155 6.91 -25.27 -14.01
CA ARG A 155 5.68 -25.92 -13.51
C ARG A 155 5.88 -26.65 -12.18
N VAL A 156 7.01 -27.35 -12.01
CA VAL A 156 7.28 -28.14 -10.79
C VAL A 156 7.89 -27.33 -9.66
N MET A 157 8.30 -26.08 -9.92
CA MET A 157 8.90 -25.20 -8.92
C MET A 157 7.87 -24.79 -7.86
N ILE A 158 8.04 -25.27 -6.62
CA ILE A 158 7.12 -25.00 -5.52
C ILE A 158 7.46 -23.67 -4.82
N THR A 159 8.74 -23.29 -4.74
CA THR A 159 9.16 -22.12 -3.97
C THR A 159 9.05 -20.84 -4.80
N GLN A 160 8.15 -19.94 -4.41
CA GLN A 160 8.05 -18.58 -4.95
C GLN A 160 8.83 -17.57 -4.09
N GLY A 161 10.12 -17.85 -3.86
CA GLY A 161 11.00 -17.03 -3.03
C GLY A 161 11.40 -15.69 -3.68
N GLU A 162 12.56 -15.18 -3.25
CA GLU A 162 13.19 -13.95 -3.76
C GLU A 162 13.60 -14.05 -5.23
N TRP A 163 13.89 -15.26 -5.71
CA TRP A 163 14.42 -15.54 -7.04
C TRP A 163 13.37 -16.19 -7.94
N GLN A 164 13.39 -15.81 -9.21
CA GLN A 164 12.58 -16.40 -10.26
C GLN A 164 13.48 -17.07 -11.30
N LEU A 165 13.13 -18.29 -11.70
CA LEU A 165 13.75 -18.97 -12.83
C LEU A 165 13.30 -18.32 -14.14
N ILE A 166 14.24 -17.96 -15.01
CA ILE A 166 13.96 -17.37 -16.33
C ILE A 166 14.11 -18.41 -17.43
N LYS A 167 15.21 -19.15 -17.42
CA LYS A 167 15.49 -20.19 -18.41
C LYS A 167 16.51 -21.20 -17.89
N LEU A 168 16.45 -22.38 -18.46
CA LEU A 168 17.40 -23.48 -18.27
C LEU A 168 17.91 -23.91 -19.65
N GLU A 169 19.20 -23.73 -19.92
CA GLU A 169 19.85 -24.08 -21.18
C GLU A 169 20.84 -25.22 -20.97
N THR A 170 20.88 -26.19 -21.89
CA THR A 170 21.82 -27.32 -21.84
C THR A 170 22.95 -27.11 -22.84
N ILE A 171 24.19 -27.38 -22.42
CA ILE A 171 25.38 -27.25 -23.26
C ILE A 171 26.20 -28.53 -23.09
N ASN A 172 26.31 -29.29 -24.18
CA ASN A 172 27.15 -30.49 -24.24
C ASN A 172 28.56 -30.06 -24.68
N GLN A 173 29.56 -30.38 -23.87
CA GLN A 173 30.94 -30.01 -24.16
C GLN A 173 31.86 -31.20 -23.89
N THR A 174 32.89 -31.37 -24.74
CA THR A 174 34.00 -32.28 -24.44
C THR A 174 35.17 -31.43 -23.97
N SER A 175 35.62 -31.68 -22.74
CA SER A 175 36.71 -30.95 -22.11
C SER A 175 37.97 -31.80 -22.17
N ALA A 176 39.03 -31.29 -22.82
CA ALA A 176 40.32 -31.97 -22.84
C ALA A 176 41.16 -31.48 -21.65
N LYS A 177 40.86 -32.01 -20.46
CA LYS A 177 41.62 -31.69 -19.25
C LYS A 177 42.69 -32.76 -19.05
N TYR A 178 43.93 -32.35 -18.76
CA TYR A 178 45.06 -33.26 -18.48
C TYR A 178 45.28 -34.40 -19.51
N ASN A 179 45.14 -34.10 -20.81
CA ASN A 179 45.27 -35.06 -21.93
C ASN A 179 44.24 -36.23 -21.94
N GLN A 180 43.17 -36.15 -21.16
CA GLN A 180 42.05 -37.09 -21.23
C GLN A 180 40.77 -36.32 -21.59
N PRO A 181 40.08 -36.68 -22.69
CA PRO A 181 38.83 -36.03 -23.06
C PRO A 181 37.69 -36.52 -22.14
N GLU A 182 37.10 -35.61 -21.37
CA GLU A 182 35.95 -35.86 -20.50
C GLU A 182 34.66 -35.34 -21.14
N SER A 183 33.55 -36.06 -20.94
CA SER A 183 32.22 -35.62 -21.36
C SER A 183 31.61 -34.73 -20.27
N GLU A 184 31.42 -33.44 -20.55
CA GLU A 184 30.75 -32.48 -19.65
C GLU A 184 29.34 -32.13 -20.18
N LEU A 185 28.35 -32.18 -19.28
CA LEU A 185 26.98 -31.71 -19.54
C LEU A 185 26.69 -30.52 -18.63
N ILE A 186 26.62 -29.32 -19.21
CA ILE A 186 26.47 -28.06 -18.47
C ILE A 186 25.02 -27.60 -18.53
N TYR A 187 24.40 -27.44 -17.37
CA TYR A 187 23.11 -26.77 -17.20
C TYR A 187 23.33 -25.33 -16.81
N ARG A 188 23.03 -24.41 -17.73
CA ARG A 188 23.04 -22.97 -17.46
C ARG A 188 21.68 -22.53 -16.94
N VAL A 189 21.63 -22.21 -15.66
CA VAL A 189 20.46 -21.70 -14.95
C VAL A 189 20.50 -20.18 -14.95
N THR A 190 19.52 -19.54 -15.59
CA THR A 190 19.34 -18.09 -15.49
C THR A 190 18.26 -17.76 -14.47
N ILE A 191 18.64 -17.05 -13.42
CA ILE A 191 17.73 -16.62 -12.34
C ILE A 191 17.68 -15.09 -12.25
N MET A 192 16.53 -14.55 -11.86
CA MET A 192 16.30 -13.11 -11.73
C MET A 192 15.78 -12.78 -10.34
N ARG A 193 16.34 -11.74 -9.73
CA ARG A 193 15.93 -11.27 -8.40
C ARG A 193 14.62 -10.48 -8.47
N LYS A 194 13.75 -10.65 -7.47
CA LYS A 194 12.60 -9.77 -7.23
C LYS A 194 13.04 -8.56 -6.38
N PRO A 195 13.14 -7.34 -6.94
CA PRO A 195 13.85 -6.21 -6.31
C PRO A 195 13.05 -5.45 -5.24
N MET A 196 11.74 -5.69 -5.12
CA MET A 196 10.82 -4.76 -4.43
C MET A 196 11.14 -4.54 -2.95
N LEU A 197 11.62 -5.58 -2.26
CA LEU A 197 11.96 -5.48 -0.83
C LEU A 197 13.17 -4.57 -0.60
N TYR A 198 14.20 -4.68 -1.46
CA TYR A 198 15.37 -3.79 -1.43
C TYR A 198 15.02 -2.35 -1.82
N VAL A 199 14.08 -2.16 -2.76
CA VAL A 199 13.60 -0.83 -3.14
C VAL A 199 12.97 -0.13 -1.93
N ILE A 200 12.11 -0.83 -1.18
CA ILE A 200 11.41 -0.25 -0.02
C ILE A 200 12.36 -0.03 1.17
N ASN A 201 13.28 -0.96 1.43
CA ASN A 201 14.11 -0.92 2.63
C ASN A 201 15.41 -0.13 2.49
N LEU A 202 15.91 0.06 1.26
CA LEU A 202 17.21 0.71 1.01
C LEU A 202 17.07 1.97 0.15
N ILE A 203 16.44 1.87 -1.02
CA ILE A 203 16.40 2.98 -2.00
C ILE A 203 15.45 4.10 -1.55
N VAL A 204 14.24 3.77 -1.09
CA VAL A 204 13.25 4.76 -0.65
C VAL A 204 13.72 5.56 0.58
N PRO A 205 14.28 4.94 1.64
CA PRO A 205 14.82 5.69 2.78
C PRO A 205 15.97 6.63 2.41
N LEU A 206 16.89 6.23 1.52
CA LEU A 206 17.97 7.12 1.03
C LEU A 206 17.43 8.32 0.27
N LEU A 207 16.43 8.12 -0.58
CA LEU A 207 15.75 9.22 -1.28
C LEU A 207 15.07 10.16 -0.27
N TYR A 208 14.47 9.61 0.78
CA TYR A 208 13.85 10.41 1.84
C TYR A 208 14.89 11.24 2.61
N PHE A 209 16.05 10.68 2.95
CA PHE A 209 17.13 11.44 3.57
C PHE A 209 17.68 12.55 2.67
N LEU A 210 17.76 12.32 1.36
CA LEU A 210 18.14 13.36 0.39
C LEU A 210 17.11 14.50 0.35
N ILE A 211 15.81 14.19 0.46
CA ILE A 211 14.73 15.19 0.54
C ILE A 211 14.81 15.95 1.88
N LEU A 212 15.08 15.27 3.00
CA LEU A 212 15.27 15.91 4.29
C LEU A 212 16.47 16.86 4.30
N ASP A 213 17.58 16.46 3.67
CA ASP A 213 18.74 17.34 3.53
C ASP A 213 18.41 18.58 2.68
N LEU A 214 17.66 18.45 1.58
CA LEU A 214 17.15 19.59 0.82
C LEU A 214 16.22 20.48 1.65
N ALA A 215 15.34 19.89 2.46
CA ALA A 215 14.44 20.64 3.34
C ALA A 215 15.20 21.40 4.43
N SER A 216 16.37 20.91 4.85
CA SER A 216 17.19 21.56 5.88
C SER A 216 17.73 22.94 5.47
N PHE A 217 17.81 23.24 4.18
CA PHE A 217 18.18 24.59 3.70
C PHE A 217 17.13 25.65 4.08
N PHE A 218 15.89 25.27 4.36
CA PHE A 218 14.86 26.21 4.83
C PHE A 218 14.94 26.49 6.34
N ILE A 219 15.82 25.81 7.07
CA ILE A 219 16.05 26.04 8.49
C ILE A 219 17.00 27.24 8.65
N SER A 220 16.61 28.23 9.43
CA SER A 220 17.45 29.40 9.70
C SER A 220 18.69 29.02 10.52
N GLU A 221 19.87 29.42 10.04
CA GLU A 221 21.18 29.14 10.66
C GLU A 221 21.37 29.81 12.03
N ALA A 222 20.54 30.80 12.38
CA ALA A 222 20.69 31.65 13.56
C ALA A 222 20.64 30.91 14.91
N ARG A 223 20.25 29.63 14.93
CA ARG A 223 20.15 28.79 16.15
C ARG A 223 21.14 27.63 16.22
N GLY A 224 21.98 27.40 15.20
CA GLY A 224 22.88 26.24 15.13
C GLY A 224 22.18 24.87 14.98
N GLU A 225 20.85 24.85 14.91
CA GLU A 225 20.03 23.64 14.78
C GLU A 225 20.18 22.97 13.39
N LYS A 226 20.48 23.74 12.33
CA LYS A 226 20.69 23.23 10.95
C LYS A 226 21.88 22.28 10.86
N LEU A 227 23.01 22.63 11.47
CA LEU A 227 24.22 21.79 11.48
C LEU A 227 23.97 20.46 12.22
N GLY A 228 23.36 20.51 13.41
CA GLY A 228 23.03 19.31 14.17
C GLY A 228 22.03 18.39 13.45
N PHE A 229 21.06 18.96 12.74
CA PHE A 229 20.15 18.20 11.89
C PHE A 229 20.89 17.49 10.74
N LYS A 230 21.72 18.21 9.97
CA LYS A 230 22.47 17.64 8.84
C LYS A 230 23.44 16.54 9.27
N VAL A 231 24.13 16.70 10.40
CA VAL A 231 24.99 15.63 10.98
C VAL A 231 24.18 14.38 11.35
N THR A 232 22.98 14.55 11.89
CA THR A 232 22.10 13.41 12.23
C THR A 232 21.62 12.66 10.98
N VAL A 233 21.31 13.39 9.90
CA VAL A 233 20.98 12.80 8.60
C VAL A 233 22.16 12.01 8.04
N LEU A 234 23.38 12.56 8.10
CA LEU A 234 24.59 11.85 7.68
C LEU A 234 24.82 10.57 8.48
N LEU A 235 24.65 10.60 9.81
CA LEU A 235 24.78 9.41 10.65
C LEU A 235 23.76 8.32 10.27
N SER A 236 22.52 8.73 9.98
CA SER A 236 21.46 7.80 9.55
C SER A 236 21.78 7.15 8.20
N ILE A 237 22.36 7.92 7.27
CA ILE A 237 22.86 7.39 5.99
C ILE A 237 24.01 6.40 6.24
N SER A 238 24.96 6.70 7.14
CA SER A 238 26.06 5.80 7.49
C SER A 238 25.58 4.45 8.01
N VAL A 239 24.55 4.43 8.88
CA VAL A 239 23.95 3.17 9.37
C VAL A 239 23.38 2.35 8.21
N LEU A 240 22.72 2.99 7.25
CA LEU A 240 22.17 2.29 6.08
C LEU A 240 23.26 1.77 5.13
N LEU A 241 24.41 2.47 5.05
CA LEU A 241 25.60 1.98 4.34
C LEU A 241 26.21 0.74 5.03
N LEU A 242 26.22 0.68 6.36
CA LEU A 242 26.68 -0.50 7.10
C LEU A 242 25.80 -1.71 6.80
N ILE A 243 24.47 -1.53 6.77
CA ILE A 243 23.53 -2.59 6.37
C ILE A 243 23.82 -3.04 4.93
N LEU A 244 24.09 -2.12 4.01
CA LEU A 244 24.44 -2.47 2.63
C LEU A 244 25.76 -3.25 2.54
N GLN A 245 26.74 -2.90 3.37
CA GLN A 245 28.03 -3.59 3.44
C GLN A 245 27.88 -5.03 3.91
N ASP A 246 26.95 -5.30 4.84
CA ASP A 246 26.70 -6.67 5.32
C ASP A 246 26.04 -7.57 4.27
N MET A 247 25.39 -6.98 3.25
CA MET A 247 24.67 -7.70 2.19
C MET A 247 25.52 -7.96 0.94
N LEU A 248 26.54 -7.15 0.68
CA LEU A 248 27.37 -7.26 -0.52
C LEU A 248 28.70 -7.99 -0.22
N PRO A 249 29.19 -8.87 -1.12
CA PRO A 249 30.52 -9.43 -1.00
C PRO A 249 31.59 -8.33 -1.08
N SER A 250 32.68 -8.51 -0.34
CA SER A 250 33.83 -7.60 -0.31
C SER A 250 34.73 -7.67 -1.56
N THR A 251 34.35 -8.43 -2.58
CA THR A 251 35.23 -8.90 -3.67
C THR A 251 34.60 -8.71 -5.06
N GLU A 252 34.36 -7.46 -5.47
CA GLU A 252 34.14 -7.13 -6.89
C GLU A 252 35.17 -6.10 -7.38
N ASP A 253 35.68 -6.30 -8.60
CA ASP A 253 36.54 -5.33 -9.31
C ASP A 253 35.80 -4.03 -9.69
N THR A 254 34.46 -4.04 -9.63
CA THR A 254 33.59 -2.92 -9.96
C THR A 254 32.53 -2.70 -8.88
N LEU A 255 32.37 -1.47 -8.40
CA LEU A 255 31.34 -1.13 -7.43
C LEU A 255 29.92 -1.32 -7.99
N PRO A 256 29.01 -2.01 -7.26
CA PRO A 256 27.60 -2.10 -7.61
C PRO A 256 26.95 -0.72 -7.77
N MET A 257 25.96 -0.60 -8.66
CA MET A 257 25.30 0.68 -8.92
C MET A 257 24.56 1.23 -7.70
N ILE A 258 24.04 0.36 -6.83
CA ILE A 258 23.48 0.77 -5.56
C ILE A 258 24.53 1.38 -4.62
N ALA A 259 25.76 0.85 -4.62
CA ALA A 259 26.85 1.37 -3.81
C ALA A 259 27.28 2.76 -4.33
N ASN A 260 27.36 2.94 -5.65
CA ASN A 260 27.60 4.25 -6.27
C ASN A 260 26.52 5.26 -5.90
N TYR A 261 25.24 4.84 -5.83
CA TYR A 261 24.15 5.69 -5.37
C TYR A 261 24.32 6.09 -3.90
N CYS A 262 24.57 5.14 -3.01
CA CYS A 262 24.78 5.38 -1.58
C CYS A 262 25.97 6.31 -1.30
N VAL A 263 27.12 6.05 -1.95
CA VAL A 263 28.33 6.89 -1.83
C VAL A 263 28.08 8.28 -2.40
N GLY A 264 27.38 8.40 -3.52
CA GLY A 264 27.00 9.69 -4.10
C GLY A 264 26.10 10.51 -3.17
N VAL A 265 25.07 9.90 -2.57
CA VAL A 265 24.22 10.55 -1.57
C VAL A 265 25.01 10.96 -0.33
N PHE A 266 25.87 10.07 0.18
CA PHE A 266 26.75 10.36 1.31
C PHE A 266 27.67 11.56 1.03
N ALA A 267 28.30 11.61 -0.15
CA ALA A 267 29.16 12.71 -0.56
C ALA A 267 28.40 14.03 -0.73
N LEU A 268 27.19 14.01 -1.32
CA LEU A 268 26.35 15.19 -1.49
C LEU A 268 25.94 15.79 -0.13
N VAL A 269 25.49 14.95 0.80
CA VAL A 269 25.15 15.39 2.17
C VAL A 269 26.40 15.85 2.92
N GLY A 270 27.54 15.19 2.74
CA GLY A 270 28.82 15.65 3.29
C GLY A 270 29.21 17.06 2.81
N ILE A 271 29.04 17.33 1.51
CA ILE A 271 29.27 18.65 0.91
C ILE A 271 28.28 19.69 1.48
N SER A 272 27.02 19.31 1.69
CA SER A 272 26.01 20.18 2.30
C SER A 272 26.32 20.53 3.78
N ILE A 273 26.99 19.63 4.51
CA ILE A 273 27.48 19.90 5.88
C ILE A 273 28.65 20.86 5.87
N LEU A 274 29.61 20.69 4.96
CA LEU A 274 30.77 21.58 4.86
C LEU A 274 30.33 23.02 4.55
N GLU A 275 29.28 23.19 3.75
CA GLU A 275 28.69 24.49 3.50
C GLU A 275 28.02 25.07 4.76
N ALA A 276 27.23 24.28 5.49
CA ALA A 276 26.63 24.74 6.75
C ALA A 276 27.71 25.16 7.77
N MET A 277 28.82 24.43 7.85
CA MET A 277 29.98 24.81 8.67
C MET A 277 30.59 26.14 8.23
N LEU A 278 30.73 26.37 6.92
CA LEU A 278 31.25 27.62 6.36
C LEU A 278 30.32 28.81 6.67
N ILE A 279 29.00 28.64 6.55
CA ILE A 279 28.02 29.68 6.88
C ILE A 279 28.05 29.99 8.38
N CYS A 280 28.04 28.97 9.24
CA CYS A 280 28.19 29.15 10.69
C CYS A 280 29.45 29.94 11.04
N PHE A 281 30.58 29.62 10.40
CA PHE A 281 31.84 30.34 10.60
C PHE A 281 31.77 31.80 10.15
N LEU A 282 31.17 32.09 9.00
CA LEU A 282 30.97 33.46 8.51
C LEU A 282 30.04 34.29 9.41
N MET A 283 29.00 33.66 9.98
CA MET A 283 28.10 34.31 10.92
C MET A 283 28.77 34.59 12.27
N ASP A 284 29.60 33.67 12.79
CA ASP A 284 30.37 33.91 14.02
C ASP A 284 31.42 35.01 13.85
N LEU A 285 32.09 35.05 12.68
CA LEU A 285 33.00 36.14 12.32
C LEU A 285 32.31 37.51 12.33
N ASP A 286 31.08 37.61 11.81
CA ASP A 286 30.30 38.86 11.85
C ASP A 286 29.96 39.26 13.29
N GLY A 287 29.57 38.28 14.13
CA GLY A 287 29.29 38.49 15.55
C GLY A 287 30.52 38.97 16.34
N GLN A 288 31.69 38.38 16.09
CA GLN A 288 32.95 38.82 16.70
C GLN A 288 33.39 40.21 16.21
N TRP A 289 33.22 40.50 14.92
CA TRP A 289 33.56 41.80 14.33
C TRP A 289 32.63 42.91 14.85
N SER A 290 31.33 42.65 14.93
CA SER A 290 30.35 43.57 15.53
C SER A 290 30.69 43.89 16.99
N LYS A 291 31.05 42.88 17.80
CA LYS A 291 31.50 43.08 19.19
C LYS A 291 32.79 43.89 19.27
N LYS A 292 33.75 43.67 18.36
CA LYS A 292 35.03 44.41 18.32
C LYS A 292 34.84 45.87 17.93
N VAL A 293 33.96 46.14 16.96
CA VAL A 293 33.57 47.51 16.56
C VAL A 293 32.81 48.21 17.68
N GLU A 294 31.87 47.54 18.34
CA GLU A 294 31.13 48.10 19.50
C GLU A 294 32.08 48.43 20.67
N LYS A 295 33.06 47.57 20.95
CA LYS A 295 34.09 47.81 21.97
C LYS A 295 34.99 49.00 21.60
N SER A 296 35.44 49.10 20.34
CA SER A 296 36.26 50.21 19.86
C SER A 296 35.53 51.56 19.86
N VAL A 297 34.23 51.56 19.57
CA VAL A 297 33.39 52.77 19.61
C VAL A 297 33.14 53.22 21.05
N ASN A 298 32.85 52.30 21.97
CA ASN A 298 32.68 52.63 23.39
C ASN A 298 33.96 53.19 24.00
N THR A 299 35.14 52.64 23.70
CA THR A 299 36.43 53.18 24.17
C THR A 299 36.70 54.59 23.62
N HIS A 300 36.28 54.90 22.38
CA HIS A 300 36.40 56.26 21.83
C HIS A 300 35.44 57.25 22.50
N VAL A 301 34.20 56.84 22.82
CA VAL A 301 33.22 57.68 23.53
C VAL A 301 33.68 57.96 24.97
N GLU A 302 34.30 56.99 25.63
CA GLU A 302 34.84 57.12 27.00
C GLU A 302 36.03 58.09 27.05
N ILE A 303 36.95 58.02 26.07
CA ILE A 303 38.06 58.99 25.90
C ILE A 303 37.51 60.41 25.62
N GLN A 304 36.42 60.53 24.87
CA GLN A 304 35.84 61.82 24.52
C GLN A 304 35.03 62.46 25.66
N LEU A 305 34.49 61.65 26.59
CA LEU A 305 33.89 62.12 27.85
C LEU A 305 34.97 62.59 28.85
N GLU A 306 36.09 61.88 28.99
CA GLU A 306 37.22 62.33 29.83
C GLU A 306 37.85 63.64 29.32
N THR A 307 37.88 63.84 27.99
CA THR A 307 38.43 65.07 27.39
C THR A 307 37.52 66.29 27.59
N ASN A 308 36.20 66.08 27.75
CA ASN A 308 35.22 67.15 27.98
C ASN A 308 35.03 67.50 29.47
N CYS A 309 35.42 66.63 30.40
CA CYS A 309 35.41 66.93 31.84
C CYS A 309 36.67 67.67 32.35
N HIS A 310 37.70 67.85 31.52
CA HIS A 310 38.97 68.50 31.89
C HIS A 310 39.18 69.93 31.34
N LYS A 311 38.11 70.66 31.00
CA LYS A 311 38.23 72.08 30.64
C LYS A 311 37.51 73.00 31.62
N GLU A 312 38.28 73.54 32.56
CA GLU A 312 38.03 74.85 33.18
C GLU A 312 39.37 75.51 33.57
N PRO A 313 39.42 76.84 33.80
CA PRO A 313 40.17 77.77 32.99
C PRO A 313 41.58 78.11 33.53
N ALA A 314 42.41 78.64 32.65
CA ALA A 314 43.75 79.12 32.95
C ALA A 314 43.74 80.27 33.98
N GLY A 315 44.53 80.15 35.05
CA GLY A 315 44.79 81.24 36.00
C GLY A 315 45.79 80.90 37.10
N ALA A 316 47.07 81.20 36.83
CA ALA A 316 48.14 81.67 37.74
C ALA A 316 48.67 80.81 38.93
N GLU A 317 49.95 80.43 38.78
CA GLU A 317 51.09 80.47 39.73
C GLU A 317 51.05 79.81 41.13
N GLY A 318 52.09 78.98 41.41
CA GLY A 318 52.71 78.93 42.75
C GLY A 318 53.04 77.56 43.36
N ARG A 319 54.33 77.18 43.31
CA ARG A 319 55.16 76.38 44.25
C ARG A 319 54.51 75.45 45.32
N GLY A 320 54.99 74.20 45.37
CA GLY A 320 55.58 73.59 46.59
C GLY A 320 54.86 72.46 47.35
N GLN A 321 55.28 71.21 47.10
CA GLN A 321 55.71 70.16 48.06
C GLN A 321 54.79 69.60 49.20
N VAL A 322 54.24 68.39 48.96
CA VAL A 322 54.26 67.10 49.75
C VAL A 322 53.83 67.02 51.26
N SER A 323 52.64 66.39 51.48
CA SER A 323 52.21 65.36 52.51
C SER A 323 52.22 65.63 54.05
N PRO A 324 51.54 64.81 54.91
CA PRO A 324 50.20 64.17 54.84
C PRO A 324 49.40 64.08 56.21
N VAL A 325 48.17 63.52 56.14
CA VAL A 325 47.36 62.78 57.16
C VAL A 325 46.28 63.48 58.05
N LYS A 326 45.01 63.13 57.74
CA LYS A 326 43.74 62.81 58.49
C LYS A 326 43.51 63.43 59.89
N SER A 327 42.31 63.90 60.28
CA SER A 327 40.94 63.35 60.13
C SER A 327 39.84 64.40 60.46
N HIS A 328 38.59 64.09 60.08
CA HIS A 328 37.26 64.50 60.62
C HIS A 328 36.25 65.02 59.56
N LEU A 329 35.24 64.18 59.31
CA LEU A 329 33.91 64.45 58.72
C LEU A 329 33.01 65.27 59.69
N PRO A 330 31.75 65.70 59.36
CA PRO A 330 30.88 65.36 58.22
C PRO A 330 30.09 66.55 57.59
N VAL A 331 29.09 66.19 56.74
CA VAL A 331 27.86 66.95 56.32
C VAL A 331 28.03 67.60 54.93
N ASP A 332 27.27 67.28 53.86
CA ASP A 332 25.86 66.88 53.73
C ASP A 332 25.62 65.87 52.58
N CYS A 333 24.62 64.99 52.75
CA CYS A 333 24.09 64.09 51.71
C CYS A 333 23.03 64.80 50.83
N PRO A 334 22.89 64.47 49.52
CA PRO A 334 21.69 64.80 48.78
C PRO A 334 20.53 63.85 49.11
N ARG A 335 19.33 64.41 49.04
CA ARG A 335 18.02 63.89 49.48
C ARG A 335 17.49 62.76 48.57
N ASP A 336 16.67 61.86 49.10
CA ASP A 336 16.03 60.71 48.41
C ASP A 336 15.38 61.03 47.05
N HIS A 337 14.95 62.28 46.84
CA HIS A 337 14.30 62.71 45.61
C HIS A 337 15.26 62.85 44.41
N ASP A 338 16.55 63.06 44.67
CA ASP A 338 17.61 63.14 43.64
C ASP A 338 18.16 61.75 43.29
N LEU A 339 18.17 60.82 44.25
CA LEU A 339 18.52 59.41 44.01
C LEU A 339 17.51 58.75 43.07
N LEU A 340 16.21 58.99 43.27
CA LEU A 340 15.17 58.45 42.40
C LEU A 340 15.21 59.06 40.99
N ARG A 341 15.61 60.32 40.85
CA ARG A 341 15.84 60.98 39.55
C ARG A 341 17.08 60.43 38.85
N LEU A 342 18.17 60.18 39.59
CA LEU A 342 19.37 59.55 39.06
C LEU A 342 19.10 58.11 38.61
N ILE A 343 18.35 57.34 39.39
CA ILE A 343 17.92 55.98 39.01
C ILE A 343 16.97 56.03 37.81
N LEU A 344 16.06 57.01 37.72
CA LEU A 344 15.15 57.16 36.58
C LEU A 344 15.89 57.58 35.29
N GLU A 345 16.93 58.41 35.40
CA GLU A 345 17.82 58.80 34.30
C GLU A 345 18.71 57.63 33.86
N GLU A 346 19.30 56.88 34.79
CA GLU A 346 20.04 55.64 34.52
C GLU A 346 19.15 54.57 33.89
N VAL A 347 17.92 54.40 34.38
CA VAL A 347 16.95 53.44 33.82
C VAL A 347 16.44 53.92 32.46
N LYS A 348 16.25 55.23 32.23
CA LYS A 348 15.94 55.76 30.90
C LYS A 348 17.10 55.62 29.93
N ALA A 349 18.33 55.86 30.37
CA ALA A 349 19.55 55.64 29.60
C ALA A 349 19.70 54.15 29.27
N ALA A 350 19.50 53.25 30.23
CA ALA A 350 19.50 51.80 30.03
C ALA A 350 18.37 51.34 29.08
N ARG A 351 17.19 51.98 29.14
CA ARG A 351 16.05 51.70 28.26
C ARG A 351 16.27 52.28 26.84
N GLN A 352 16.97 53.40 26.71
CA GLN A 352 17.42 53.94 25.43
C GLN A 352 18.57 53.13 24.83
N GLU A 353 19.49 52.62 25.63
CA GLU A 353 20.58 51.72 25.21
C GLU A 353 20.01 50.36 24.78
N ALA A 354 19.03 49.83 25.52
CA ALA A 354 18.27 48.63 25.15
C ALA A 354 17.44 48.86 23.88
N GLY A 355 16.77 50.01 23.76
CA GLY A 355 16.02 50.40 22.55
C GLY A 355 16.92 50.63 21.32
N ARG A 356 18.12 51.16 21.51
CA ARG A 356 19.13 51.39 20.45
C ARG A 356 19.82 50.09 20.03
N LYS A 357 19.93 49.10 20.93
CA LYS A 357 20.29 47.71 20.59
C LYS A 357 19.20 47.00 19.79
N ASP A 358 17.93 47.27 20.05
CA ASP A 358 16.82 46.74 19.24
C ASP A 358 16.66 47.46 17.89
N GLU A 359 16.98 48.75 17.78
CA GLU A 359 17.02 49.46 16.48
C GLU A 359 18.23 49.08 15.59
N LYS A 360 19.39 48.77 16.17
CA LYS A 360 20.57 48.31 15.42
C LYS A 360 20.41 46.92 14.80
N LYS A 361 19.40 46.12 15.19
CA LYS A 361 19.10 44.79 14.59
C LYS A 361 18.62 44.84 13.12
N LYS A 362 18.49 46.01 12.49
CA LYS A 362 17.92 46.14 11.12
C LYS A 362 18.91 46.37 9.98
N LYS A 363 20.23 46.44 10.22
CA LYS A 363 21.21 46.46 9.12
C LYS A 363 22.04 45.19 9.14
N PRO A 364 21.76 44.21 8.23
CA PRO A 364 22.54 42.98 8.20
C PRO A 364 24.00 43.29 7.91
N GLY A 365 24.89 42.64 8.66
CA GLY A 365 26.35 42.79 8.54
C GLY A 365 26.84 42.46 7.13
N ARG A 366 28.03 42.96 6.76
CA ARG A 366 28.60 42.69 5.42
C ARG A 366 28.83 41.19 5.23
N TYR A 367 29.20 40.46 6.27
CA TYR A 367 29.42 39.01 6.21
C TYR A 367 28.11 38.22 6.30
N GLU A 368 27.08 38.73 7.00
CA GLU A 368 25.75 38.13 7.03
C GLU A 368 25.08 38.17 5.64
N ARG A 369 25.17 39.30 4.93
CA ARG A 369 24.70 39.38 3.52
C ARG A 369 25.48 38.43 2.61
N LEU A 370 26.80 38.34 2.81
CA LEU A 370 27.64 37.43 2.03
C LEU A 370 27.27 35.97 2.29
N ALA A 371 27.01 35.59 3.55
CA ALA A 371 26.57 34.25 3.93
C ALA A 371 25.21 33.89 3.31
N LEU A 372 24.24 34.79 3.31
CA LEU A 372 22.93 34.58 2.66
C LEU A 372 23.04 34.43 1.13
N ILE A 373 23.94 35.18 0.49
CA ILE A 373 24.22 35.05 -0.95
C ILE A 373 24.86 33.69 -1.24
N ILE A 374 25.83 33.27 -0.42
CA ILE A 374 26.50 31.97 -0.56
C ILE A 374 25.50 30.83 -0.38
N ASP A 375 24.67 30.84 0.67
CA ASP A 375 23.62 29.83 0.94
C ASP A 375 22.64 29.72 -0.24
N SER A 376 22.17 30.86 -0.76
CA SER A 376 21.23 30.89 -1.90
C SER A 376 21.85 30.36 -3.21
N VAL A 377 23.09 30.74 -3.51
CA VAL A 377 23.81 30.28 -4.72
C VAL A 377 24.15 28.80 -4.59
N PHE A 378 24.62 28.38 -3.42
CA PHE A 378 24.94 26.98 -3.14
C PHE A 378 23.68 26.11 -3.22
N PHE A 379 22.55 26.54 -2.66
CA PHE A 379 21.28 25.83 -2.79
C PHE A 379 20.87 25.60 -4.25
N ALA A 380 20.97 26.63 -5.10
CA ALA A 380 20.65 26.50 -6.53
C ALA A 380 21.57 25.51 -7.26
N LEU A 381 22.89 25.57 -6.98
CA LEU A 381 23.86 24.63 -7.53
C LEU A 381 23.65 23.21 -7.00
N TYR A 382 23.36 23.06 -5.72
CA TYR A 382 23.13 21.78 -5.04
C TYR A 382 21.84 21.10 -5.52
N LEU A 383 20.78 21.87 -5.75
CA LEU A 383 19.55 21.36 -6.35
C LEU A 383 19.81 20.85 -7.78
N LEU A 384 20.59 21.60 -8.57
CA LEU A 384 20.97 21.19 -9.92
C LEU A 384 21.80 19.90 -9.90
N THR A 385 22.80 19.79 -9.02
CA THR A 385 23.64 18.58 -8.91
C THR A 385 22.83 17.36 -8.48
N ILE A 386 21.89 17.50 -7.54
CA ILE A 386 20.97 16.43 -7.16
C ILE A 386 20.11 15.98 -8.35
N ILE A 387 19.53 16.92 -9.12
CA ILE A 387 18.72 16.57 -10.29
C ILE A 387 19.56 15.82 -11.32
N VAL A 388 20.77 16.31 -11.63
CA VAL A 388 21.69 15.64 -12.56
C VAL A 388 22.07 14.25 -12.06
N PHE A 389 22.38 14.11 -10.77
CA PHE A 389 22.71 12.83 -10.14
C PHE A 389 21.55 11.82 -10.21
N LEU A 390 20.32 12.24 -9.87
CA LEU A 390 19.15 11.38 -9.95
C LEU A 390 18.82 10.98 -11.40
N VAL A 391 19.02 11.89 -12.37
CA VAL A 391 18.86 11.59 -13.80
C VAL A 391 19.92 10.60 -14.27
N PHE A 392 21.19 10.78 -13.87
CA PHE A 392 22.30 9.87 -14.18
C PHE A 392 21.99 8.45 -13.68
N ILE A 393 21.63 8.30 -12.41
CA ILE A 393 21.28 7.00 -11.81
C ILE A 393 20.08 6.38 -12.54
N LYS A 394 19.05 7.17 -12.85
CA LYS A 394 17.89 6.70 -13.61
C LYS A 394 18.26 6.18 -14.99
N ILE A 395 19.13 6.86 -15.73
CA ILE A 395 19.56 6.44 -17.07
C ILE A 395 20.26 5.09 -16.99
N HIS A 396 21.19 4.95 -16.04
CA HIS A 396 21.94 3.72 -15.87
C HIS A 396 21.07 2.54 -15.38
N TRP A 397 20.06 2.78 -14.54
CA TRP A 397 19.09 1.73 -14.17
C TRP A 397 18.09 1.40 -15.30
N LYS A 398 17.78 2.34 -16.21
CA LYS A 398 16.80 2.15 -17.29
C LYS A 398 17.25 1.17 -18.38
N GLN A 399 18.53 0.79 -18.43
CA GLN A 399 19.05 -0.20 -19.39
C GLN A 399 18.58 -1.65 -19.14
N VAL A 400 17.71 -1.87 -18.14
CA VAL A 400 17.04 -3.15 -17.87
C VAL A 400 15.54 -3.00 -18.14
N ARG A 401 15.14 -3.18 -19.40
CA ARG A 401 13.72 -3.38 -19.76
C ARG A 401 13.50 -4.87 -20.00
N LEU A 402 12.88 -5.52 -19.02
CA LEU A 402 12.30 -6.86 -19.13
C LEU A 402 11.37 -6.93 -20.35
N ARG A 403 11.41 -8.06 -21.09
CA ARG A 403 10.34 -8.40 -22.03
C ARG A 403 9.01 -8.41 -21.26
N PRO A 404 7.91 -7.92 -21.86
CA PRO A 404 6.61 -8.02 -21.24
C PRO A 404 6.23 -9.51 -21.20
N VAL A 405 6.16 -10.09 -20.00
CA VAL A 405 5.45 -11.34 -19.79
C VAL A 405 3.98 -11.07 -20.11
N SER A 406 3.45 -11.91 -21.00
CA SER A 406 2.06 -11.97 -21.40
C SER A 406 1.12 -11.83 -20.20
N SER A 407 0.19 -10.89 -20.32
CA SER A 407 -0.91 -10.67 -19.40
C SER A 407 -1.80 -11.91 -19.27
N THR A 408 -1.61 -12.69 -18.22
CA THR A 408 -2.70 -13.46 -17.62
C THR A 408 -3.57 -12.52 -16.80
N MET A 409 -4.85 -12.51 -17.14
CA MET A 409 -5.90 -11.76 -16.48
C MET A 409 -6.03 -12.18 -15.01
N ALA A 410 -6.00 -11.20 -14.10
CA ALA A 410 -6.97 -11.07 -13.00
C ALA A 410 -6.67 -9.77 -12.24
N GLY A 411 -7.71 -8.97 -11.99
CA GLY A 411 -7.64 -7.86 -11.05
C GLY A 411 -7.27 -8.39 -9.67
N GLY A 412 -6.11 -8.00 -9.17
CA GLY A 412 -5.62 -8.35 -7.85
C GLY A 412 -5.41 -7.08 -7.02
N ILE A 413 -6.41 -6.71 -6.23
CA ILE A 413 -6.13 -5.96 -5.01
C ILE A 413 -5.67 -7.02 -4.00
N THR A 414 -4.46 -6.81 -3.45
CA THR A 414 -3.75 -7.59 -2.41
C THR A 414 -3.36 -9.02 -2.75
N GLU A 415 -2.04 -9.24 -2.89
CA GLU A 415 -1.34 -10.46 -2.44
C GLU A 415 -1.99 -10.94 -1.13
N THR A 416 -2.22 -12.24 -0.99
CA THR A 416 -2.80 -12.87 0.21
C THR A 416 -2.00 -12.46 1.45
N GLY A 417 -2.45 -11.38 2.09
CA GLY A 417 -1.90 -10.89 3.33
C GLY A 417 -2.15 -11.91 4.43
N GLU A 418 -1.30 -11.88 5.45
CA GLU A 418 -1.50 -12.65 6.67
C GLU A 418 -2.95 -12.50 7.17
N PRO A 419 -3.61 -13.60 7.57
CA PRO A 419 -4.98 -13.54 8.06
C PRO A 419 -5.05 -12.68 9.32
N TYR A 420 -5.94 -11.68 9.35
CA TYR A 420 -6.10 -10.81 10.51
C TYR A 420 -7.23 -11.27 11.44
N SER A 421 -7.11 -10.92 12.73
CA SER A 421 -8.06 -11.33 13.75
C SER A 421 -9.48 -10.79 13.50
N ALA A 422 -10.50 -11.48 14.00
CA ALA A 422 -11.91 -11.09 13.83
C ALA A 422 -12.20 -9.65 14.30
N PHE A 423 -11.50 -9.20 15.36
CA PHE A 423 -11.64 -7.82 15.86
C PHE A 423 -11.14 -6.78 14.85
N VAL A 424 -9.98 -7.02 14.23
CA VAL A 424 -9.43 -6.14 13.18
C VAL A 424 -10.39 -6.09 11.98
N GLY A 425 -10.99 -7.23 11.63
CA GLY A 425 -12.02 -7.30 10.60
C GLY A 425 -13.26 -6.46 10.90
N LEU A 426 -13.74 -6.47 12.15
CA LEU A 426 -14.85 -5.61 12.58
C LEU A 426 -14.50 -4.13 12.42
N VAL A 427 -13.31 -3.71 12.86
CA VAL A 427 -12.87 -2.32 12.72
C VAL A 427 -12.80 -1.89 11.25
N TYR A 428 -12.32 -2.76 10.35
CA TYR A 428 -12.31 -2.45 8.93
C TYR A 428 -13.72 -2.37 8.33
N MET A 429 -14.62 -3.27 8.73
CA MET A 429 -16.02 -3.25 8.27
C MET A 429 -16.75 -1.99 8.76
N PHE A 430 -16.57 -1.61 10.03
CA PHE A 430 -17.08 -0.38 10.62
C PHE A 430 -16.62 0.84 9.83
N ASN A 431 -15.31 0.95 9.60
CA ASN A 431 -14.73 2.08 8.89
C ASN A 431 -15.18 2.14 7.42
N LEU A 432 -15.40 1.00 6.78
CA LEU A 432 -15.91 0.97 5.41
C LEU A 432 -17.33 1.55 5.35
N ILE A 433 -18.22 1.11 6.24
CA ILE A 433 -19.63 1.55 6.23
C ILE A 433 -19.76 3.00 6.69
N VAL A 434 -19.10 3.40 7.78
CA VAL A 434 -19.20 4.78 8.29
C VAL A 434 -18.77 5.81 7.23
N GLY A 435 -17.80 5.45 6.38
CA GLY A 435 -17.61 6.06 5.05
C GLY A 435 -17.68 7.58 4.96
N THR A 436 -18.08 8.06 3.78
CA THR A 436 -18.45 9.46 3.51
C THR A 436 -19.92 9.74 3.82
N GLY A 437 -20.78 8.71 3.81
CA GLY A 437 -22.22 8.85 4.06
C GLY A 437 -22.57 9.43 5.43
N ALA A 438 -21.74 9.18 6.45
CA ALA A 438 -21.92 9.79 7.78
C ALA A 438 -21.91 11.33 7.76
N LEU A 439 -21.19 11.95 6.82
CA LEU A 439 -21.03 13.41 6.76
C LEU A 439 -22.30 14.12 6.25
N THR A 440 -23.12 13.43 5.46
CA THR A 440 -24.33 13.99 4.82
C THR A 440 -25.62 13.65 5.56
N MET A 441 -25.57 12.69 6.48
CA MET A 441 -26.74 12.22 7.26
C MET A 441 -27.44 13.30 8.09
N PRO A 442 -26.73 14.16 8.87
CA PRO A 442 -27.39 15.12 9.74
C PRO A 442 -28.32 16.11 9.02
N LYS A 443 -27.94 16.55 7.82
CA LYS A 443 -28.76 17.47 7.01
C LYS A 443 -30.06 16.82 6.57
N ALA A 444 -29.98 15.59 6.05
CA ALA A 444 -31.12 14.83 5.60
C ALA A 444 -32.09 14.51 6.76
N PHE A 445 -31.56 14.26 7.96
CA PHE A 445 -32.39 14.08 9.14
C PHE A 445 -33.11 15.38 9.57
N ALA A 446 -32.43 16.53 9.45
CA ALA A 446 -33.03 17.81 9.79
C ALA A 446 -34.20 18.19 8.86
N THR A 447 -34.16 17.79 7.59
CA THR A 447 -35.21 18.10 6.59
C THR A 447 -36.42 17.15 6.67
N ALA A 448 -36.21 15.86 6.96
CA ALA A 448 -37.28 14.87 7.09
C ALA A 448 -37.95 14.85 8.48
N GLY A 449 -37.27 15.36 9.50
CA GLY A 449 -37.73 15.35 10.89
C GLY A 449 -37.27 14.12 11.66
N TRP A 450 -37.14 14.25 12.98
CA TRP A 450 -36.38 13.29 13.79
C TRP A 450 -37.08 11.94 13.97
N VAL A 451 -38.42 11.89 14.08
CA VAL A 451 -39.17 10.64 14.27
C VAL A 451 -39.14 9.79 13.00
N VAL A 452 -39.45 10.41 11.85
CA VAL A 452 -39.43 9.73 10.55
C VAL A 452 -38.03 9.24 10.24
N SER A 453 -37.01 10.05 10.53
CA SER A 453 -35.62 9.67 10.28
C SER A 453 -35.16 8.49 11.13
N LEU A 454 -35.52 8.45 12.41
CA LEU A 454 -35.20 7.33 13.30
C LEU A 454 -35.88 6.02 12.87
N ALA A 455 -37.15 6.09 12.46
CA ALA A 455 -37.87 4.92 11.97
C ALA A 455 -37.27 4.42 10.64
N LEU A 456 -37.00 5.33 9.71
CA LEU A 456 -36.49 4.99 8.38
C LEU A 456 -35.06 4.44 8.44
N ILE A 457 -34.14 5.06 9.21
CA ILE A 457 -32.76 4.57 9.31
C ILE A 457 -32.69 3.18 9.94
N SER A 458 -33.53 2.91 10.94
CA SER A 458 -33.60 1.59 11.59
C SER A 458 -34.10 0.52 10.63
N PHE A 459 -35.14 0.84 9.84
CA PHE A 459 -35.65 -0.06 8.82
C PHE A 459 -34.65 -0.31 7.68
N LEU A 460 -34.03 0.74 7.14
CA LEU A 460 -33.05 0.62 6.06
C LEU A 460 -31.76 -0.07 6.51
N GLY A 461 -31.33 0.16 7.75
CA GLY A 461 -30.22 -0.56 8.38
C GLY A 461 -30.51 -2.06 8.48
N PHE A 462 -31.72 -2.44 8.90
CA PHE A 462 -32.16 -3.84 8.92
C PHE A 462 -32.17 -4.45 7.51
N MET A 463 -32.72 -3.74 6.52
CA MET A 463 -32.72 -4.19 5.12
C MET A 463 -31.30 -4.37 4.57
N SER A 464 -30.37 -3.46 4.90
CA SER A 464 -28.96 -3.58 4.50
C SER A 464 -28.27 -4.78 5.16
N TYR A 465 -28.52 -5.02 6.45
CA TYR A 465 -28.01 -6.19 7.16
C TYR A 465 -28.50 -7.49 6.50
N MET A 466 -29.79 -7.58 6.16
CA MET A 466 -30.36 -8.72 5.45
C MET A 466 -29.60 -9.01 4.14
N THR A 467 -29.42 -8.01 3.28
CA THR A 467 -28.77 -8.24 1.99
C THR A 467 -27.26 -8.50 2.10
N THR A 468 -26.62 -7.97 3.14
CA THR A 468 -25.24 -8.34 3.48
C THR A 468 -25.12 -9.81 3.85
N THR A 469 -26.06 -10.37 4.63
CA THR A 469 -26.07 -11.82 4.90
C THR A 469 -26.28 -12.65 3.63
N PHE A 470 -27.01 -12.13 2.64
CA PHE A 470 -27.15 -12.78 1.33
C PHE A 470 -25.81 -12.83 0.58
N VAL A 471 -25.04 -11.73 0.54
CA VAL A 471 -23.72 -11.73 -0.13
C VAL A 471 -22.77 -12.74 0.50
N ILE A 472 -22.77 -12.87 1.83
CA ILE A 472 -21.92 -13.85 2.54
C ILE A 472 -22.31 -15.29 2.18
N GLU A 473 -23.61 -15.58 2.10
CA GLU A 473 -24.12 -16.90 1.68
C GLU A 473 -23.72 -17.21 0.22
N ALA A 474 -23.85 -16.25 -0.69
CA ALA A 474 -23.45 -16.40 -2.09
C ALA A 474 -21.93 -16.60 -2.24
N MET A 475 -21.12 -15.94 -1.41
CA MET A 475 -19.66 -16.10 -1.37
C MET A 475 -19.23 -17.49 -0.91
N ALA A 476 -19.91 -18.05 0.09
CA ALA A 476 -19.71 -19.43 0.53
C ALA A 476 -20.10 -20.43 -0.57
N ALA A 477 -21.22 -20.20 -1.26
CA ALA A 477 -21.64 -21.02 -2.39
C ALA A 477 -20.65 -20.97 -3.57
N ALA A 478 -20.11 -19.80 -3.90
CA ALA A 478 -19.11 -19.65 -4.96
C ALA A 478 -17.80 -20.39 -4.64
N ASN A 479 -17.35 -20.32 -3.37
CA ASN A 479 -16.18 -21.07 -2.92
C ASN A 479 -16.40 -22.59 -3.00
N ALA A 480 -17.61 -23.07 -2.64
CA ALA A 480 -17.97 -24.47 -2.78
C ALA A 480 -17.94 -24.93 -4.25
N GLN A 481 -18.50 -24.12 -5.17
CA GLN A 481 -18.53 -24.42 -6.60
C GLN A 481 -17.12 -24.43 -7.23
N LEU A 482 -16.24 -23.50 -6.85
CA LEU A 482 -14.85 -23.47 -7.33
C LEU A 482 -14.07 -24.72 -6.89
N ARG A 483 -14.26 -25.16 -5.64
CA ARG A 483 -13.64 -26.39 -5.12
C ARG A 483 -14.18 -27.64 -5.81
N TRP A 484 -15.50 -27.69 -6.05
CA TRP A 484 -16.12 -28.78 -6.80
C TRP A 484 -15.53 -28.90 -8.19
N LYS A 485 -15.47 -27.80 -8.95
CA LYS A 485 -14.92 -27.77 -10.31
C LYS A 485 -13.45 -28.20 -10.36
N ARG A 486 -12.66 -27.87 -9.33
CA ARG A 486 -11.26 -28.32 -9.22
C ARG A 486 -11.18 -29.83 -9.00
N ARG A 487 -12.02 -30.40 -8.13
CA ARG A 487 -12.10 -31.85 -7.93
C ARG A 487 -12.57 -32.59 -9.17
N GLU A 488 -13.56 -32.06 -9.88
CA GLU A 488 -14.01 -32.67 -11.14
C GLU A 488 -12.88 -32.68 -12.18
N GLN A 489 -12.07 -31.63 -12.24
CA GLN A 489 -10.88 -31.59 -13.09
C GLN A 489 -9.81 -32.62 -12.64
N GLU A 490 -9.60 -32.76 -11.33
CA GLU A 490 -8.69 -33.76 -10.74
C GLU A 490 -9.19 -35.20 -10.95
N GLU A 491 -10.50 -35.45 -10.84
CA GLU A 491 -11.14 -36.76 -11.09
C GLU A 491 -11.17 -37.11 -12.57
N ILE A 492 -11.30 -36.14 -13.48
CA ILE A 492 -11.15 -36.37 -14.93
C ILE A 492 -9.70 -36.76 -15.25
N ASP A 493 -8.73 -36.02 -14.72
CA ASP A 493 -7.29 -36.34 -14.88
C ASP A 493 -6.93 -37.71 -14.26
N ASP A 494 -7.57 -38.12 -13.15
CA ASP A 494 -7.37 -39.43 -12.53
C ASP A 494 -8.12 -40.56 -13.25
N SER A 495 -9.32 -40.31 -13.79
CA SER A 495 -10.14 -41.32 -14.49
C SER A 495 -9.60 -41.70 -15.87
N ASP A 496 -8.95 -40.77 -16.57
CA ASP A 496 -8.18 -41.07 -17.79
C ASP A 496 -6.95 -41.96 -17.48
N SER A 497 -6.52 -42.04 -16.21
CA SER A 497 -5.41 -42.87 -15.77
C SER A 497 -5.81 -44.24 -15.19
N THR A 498 -7.10 -44.51 -14.97
CA THR A 498 -7.58 -45.71 -14.24
C THR A 498 -8.54 -46.63 -15.02
N SER A 499 -8.67 -46.48 -16.34
CA SER A 499 -9.56 -47.30 -17.17
C SER A 499 -9.10 -48.74 -17.46
N GLU A 500 -8.15 -49.30 -16.70
CA GLU A 500 -7.81 -50.72 -16.74
C GLU A 500 -7.47 -51.24 -15.33
N TYR A 501 -8.48 -51.79 -14.64
CA TYR A 501 -8.45 -53.07 -13.91
C TYR A 501 -9.51 -53.10 -12.79
N SER A 502 -10.39 -54.09 -12.87
CA SER A 502 -11.38 -54.46 -11.85
C SER A 502 -10.89 -55.63 -10.98
N ASP A 503 -11.10 -55.48 -9.67
CA ASP A 503 -11.37 -56.42 -8.56
C ASP A 503 -10.77 -57.84 -8.51
N ASP A 504 -10.06 -58.15 -7.41
CA ASP A 504 -10.47 -59.17 -6.41
C ASP A 504 -9.50 -59.26 -5.19
N ASP A 505 -10.10 -59.29 -3.97
CA ASP A 505 -9.77 -59.97 -2.70
C ASP A 505 -8.33 -60.05 -2.11
N VAL A 506 -8.03 -60.21 -0.80
CA VAL A 506 -8.63 -59.96 0.54
C VAL A 506 -7.54 -60.35 1.59
N MET A 507 -7.54 -59.67 2.74
CA MET A 507 -6.99 -60.02 4.09
C MET A 507 -5.48 -60.22 4.39
N GLY A 508 -5.03 -59.51 5.45
CA GLY A 508 -3.86 -59.86 6.27
C GLY A 508 -3.52 -58.79 7.32
N ARG A 509 -4.01 -58.96 8.56
CA ARG A 509 -3.92 -58.01 9.68
C ARG A 509 -2.67 -58.27 10.53
N GLY A 510 -1.92 -57.22 10.90
CA GLY A 510 -0.89 -57.26 11.95
C GLY A 510 -0.47 -55.83 12.33
N ARG A 511 -0.78 -55.40 13.56
CA ARG A 511 -0.67 -54.03 14.05
C ARG A 511 0.24 -53.99 15.28
N SER A 512 1.29 -53.16 15.24
CA SER A 512 1.92 -52.51 16.39
C SER A 512 2.50 -51.17 15.92
N GLU A 513 2.23 -50.12 16.70
CA GLU A 513 2.05 -48.71 16.31
C GLU A 513 3.33 -47.84 16.17
N PRO A 514 3.19 -46.58 15.68
CA PRO A 514 4.21 -45.82 14.94
C PRO A 514 4.71 -44.56 15.67
N GLU A 515 5.81 -43.98 15.18
CA GLU A 515 6.19 -42.55 15.28
C GLU A 515 7.47 -42.38 14.42
N THR A 516 7.66 -41.48 13.46
CA THR A 516 7.08 -40.17 13.12
C THR A 516 7.27 -39.94 11.60
N LYS A 517 6.21 -39.50 10.90
CA LYS A 517 6.27 -38.96 9.53
C LYS A 517 5.76 -37.51 9.56
N PRO A 518 6.33 -36.58 8.78
CA PRO A 518 5.80 -35.23 8.67
C PRO A 518 4.46 -35.25 7.92
N ILE A 519 3.53 -34.46 8.45
CA ILE A 519 2.13 -34.35 8.06
C ILE A 519 2.02 -33.52 6.77
N LEU A 520 1.55 -34.14 5.69
CA LEU A 520 0.44 -33.62 4.89
C LEU A 520 -0.21 -34.75 4.07
N SER A 521 -0.61 -35.82 4.77
CA SER A 521 -1.60 -36.75 4.24
C SER A 521 -2.96 -36.10 4.31
N VAL A 522 -3.68 -36.10 3.19
CA VAL A 522 -5.15 -35.98 3.15
C VAL A 522 -5.70 -36.90 4.23
N GLN A 523 -6.25 -36.28 5.27
CA GLN A 523 -6.93 -36.95 6.35
C GLN A 523 -8.19 -37.60 5.75
N ARG A 524 -8.12 -38.89 5.42
CA ARG A 524 -9.30 -39.75 5.28
C ARG A 524 -9.81 -40.02 6.70
N SER A 525 -10.34 -38.98 7.35
CA SER A 525 -11.14 -39.10 8.55
C SER A 525 -12.60 -39.03 8.11
N GLY A 526 -13.43 -39.94 8.60
CA GLY A 526 -14.88 -39.88 8.49
C GLY A 526 -15.46 -38.71 9.29
N GLY A 527 -15.06 -37.49 8.93
CA GLY A 527 -15.64 -36.24 9.37
C GLY A 527 -16.02 -35.44 8.12
N HIS A 528 -17.25 -34.91 8.09
CA HIS A 528 -17.74 -34.03 7.03
C HIS A 528 -16.65 -33.05 6.56
N VAL A 529 -16.28 -33.11 5.27
CA VAL A 529 -15.51 -32.04 4.66
C VAL A 529 -16.45 -30.83 4.54
N ASP A 530 -16.19 -29.76 5.30
CA ASP A 530 -16.98 -28.52 5.23
C ASP A 530 -16.74 -27.84 3.87
N HIS A 531 -17.54 -28.17 2.86
CA HIS A 531 -17.41 -27.67 1.49
C HIS A 531 -17.63 -26.16 1.33
N PHE A 532 -18.19 -25.50 2.36
CA PHE A 532 -18.64 -24.11 2.34
C PHE A 532 -17.65 -23.09 2.94
N ASP A 533 -16.44 -23.51 3.28
CA ASP A 533 -15.42 -22.61 3.85
C ASP A 533 -14.92 -21.58 2.81
N ILE A 534 -15.09 -20.29 3.13
CA ILE A 534 -14.71 -19.14 2.30
C ILE A 534 -13.21 -18.91 2.38
N VAL A 535 -12.40 -19.55 1.54
CA VAL A 535 -10.93 -19.43 1.58
C VAL A 535 -10.39 -18.58 0.44
N GLU A 536 -11.00 -18.67 -0.73
CA GLU A 536 -10.61 -17.92 -1.91
C GLU A 536 -11.37 -16.60 -1.98
N ARG A 537 -10.65 -15.52 -2.33
CA ARG A 537 -11.24 -14.20 -2.50
C ARG A 537 -11.99 -14.17 -3.82
N VAL A 538 -13.30 -14.31 -3.77
CA VAL A 538 -14.19 -14.23 -4.92
C VAL A 538 -14.88 -12.87 -4.91
N GLU A 539 -14.56 -12.02 -5.89
CA GLU A 539 -15.20 -10.70 -6.00
C GLU A 539 -16.63 -10.81 -6.53
N MET A 540 -17.46 -9.79 -6.27
CA MET A 540 -18.86 -9.81 -6.67
C MET A 540 -19.05 -9.94 -8.19
N GLY A 541 -18.15 -9.37 -9.00
CA GLY A 541 -18.16 -9.55 -10.45
C GLY A 541 -17.85 -10.99 -10.90
N GLN A 542 -16.96 -11.68 -10.19
CA GLN A 542 -16.69 -13.10 -10.43
C GLN A 542 -17.88 -13.97 -10.04
N MET A 543 -18.51 -13.70 -8.89
CA MET A 543 -19.76 -14.37 -8.49
C MET A 543 -20.87 -14.16 -9.52
N ALA A 544 -21.04 -12.93 -10.01
CA ALA A 544 -21.99 -12.64 -11.08
C ALA A 544 -21.66 -13.43 -12.36
N SER A 545 -20.37 -13.54 -12.73
CA SER A 545 -19.96 -14.32 -13.90
C SER A 545 -20.16 -15.84 -13.75
N MET A 546 -20.20 -16.35 -12.52
CA MET A 546 -20.46 -17.76 -12.20
C MET A 546 -21.95 -18.09 -12.16
N PHE A 547 -22.79 -17.20 -11.63
CA PHE A 547 -24.21 -17.47 -11.40
C PHE A 547 -25.18 -16.83 -12.40
N PHE A 548 -24.81 -15.73 -13.06
CA PHE A 548 -25.71 -15.01 -13.96
C PHE A 548 -25.47 -15.35 -15.44
N ASN A 549 -26.57 -15.28 -16.20
CA ASN A 549 -26.54 -15.33 -17.66
C ASN A 549 -25.84 -14.08 -18.25
N LYS A 550 -25.43 -14.14 -19.52
CA LYS A 550 -24.70 -13.06 -20.22
C LYS A 550 -25.36 -11.67 -20.07
N VAL A 551 -26.69 -11.60 -20.16
CA VAL A 551 -27.46 -10.36 -19.96
C VAL A 551 -27.37 -9.86 -18.51
N GLY A 552 -27.49 -10.77 -17.54
CA GLY A 552 -27.41 -10.45 -16.11
C GLY A 552 -26.03 -9.94 -15.69
N VAL A 553 -24.96 -10.52 -16.25
CA VAL A 553 -23.59 -10.05 -16.00
C VAL A 553 -23.38 -8.64 -16.56
N ASN A 554 -23.88 -8.36 -17.76
CA ASN A 554 -23.80 -7.01 -18.35
C ASN A 554 -24.57 -5.98 -17.51
N MET A 555 -25.78 -6.33 -17.05
CA MET A 555 -26.56 -5.47 -16.15
C MET A 555 -25.84 -5.22 -14.82
N PHE A 556 -25.17 -6.23 -14.25
CA PHE A 556 -24.34 -6.08 -13.05
C PHE A 556 -23.22 -5.06 -13.26
N TYR A 557 -22.43 -5.22 -14.33
CA TYR A 557 -21.31 -4.32 -14.62
C TYR A 557 -21.78 -2.90 -14.95
N ILE A 558 -22.91 -2.74 -15.65
CA ILE A 558 -23.48 -1.41 -15.90
C ILE A 558 -23.92 -0.75 -14.59
N CYS A 559 -24.58 -1.50 -13.70
CA CYS A 559 -25.03 -1.00 -12.40
C CYS A 559 -23.86 -0.56 -11.51
N ILE A 560 -22.80 -1.38 -11.39
CA ILE A 560 -21.61 -1.02 -10.61
C ILE A 560 -20.84 0.16 -11.23
N ILE A 561 -20.78 0.26 -12.57
CA ILE A 561 -20.16 1.40 -13.26
C ILE A 561 -20.90 2.70 -12.94
N VAL A 562 -22.23 2.71 -13.06
CA VAL A 562 -23.06 3.91 -12.77
C VAL A 562 -22.90 4.33 -11.30
N TYR A 563 -22.89 3.37 -10.38
CA TYR A 563 -22.66 3.64 -8.96
C TYR A 563 -21.29 4.26 -8.70
N LEU A 564 -20.21 3.66 -9.23
CA LEU A 564 -18.85 4.15 -9.04
C LEU A 564 -18.64 5.54 -9.69
N TYR A 565 -19.31 5.83 -10.79
CA TYR A 565 -19.36 7.20 -11.34
C TYR A 565 -20.01 8.17 -10.35
N GLY A 566 -21.09 7.76 -9.70
CA GLY A 566 -21.74 8.51 -8.63
C GLY A 566 -20.79 8.81 -7.46
N ASP A 567 -20.08 7.80 -6.95
CA ASP A 567 -19.07 7.97 -5.90
C ASP A 567 -17.98 8.97 -6.30
N LEU A 568 -17.43 8.84 -7.50
CA LEU A 568 -16.41 9.75 -7.99
C LEU A 568 -16.95 11.19 -8.15
N ALA A 569 -18.20 11.36 -8.56
CA ALA A 569 -18.81 12.68 -8.71
C ALA A 569 -19.03 13.34 -7.33
N ILE A 570 -19.52 12.58 -6.34
CA ILE A 570 -19.66 13.03 -4.94
C ILE A 570 -18.29 13.45 -4.40
N TYR A 571 -17.26 12.66 -4.67
CA TYR A 571 -15.91 12.94 -4.17
C TYR A 571 -15.29 14.17 -4.85
N ALA A 572 -15.47 14.29 -6.17
CA ALA A 572 -15.06 15.46 -6.94
C ALA A 572 -15.81 16.73 -6.54
N ALA A 573 -17.05 16.63 -6.05
CA ALA A 573 -17.81 17.79 -5.55
C ALA A 573 -17.46 18.14 -4.09
N ALA A 574 -17.32 17.15 -3.21
CA ALA A 574 -17.09 17.34 -1.78
C ALA A 574 -15.75 18.00 -1.47
N VAL A 575 -14.66 17.59 -2.14
CA VAL A 575 -13.31 18.12 -1.84
C VAL A 575 -13.21 19.63 -2.15
N PRO A 576 -13.63 20.12 -3.33
CA PRO A 576 -13.64 21.56 -3.61
C PRO A 576 -14.60 22.35 -2.73
N ILE A 577 -15.74 21.79 -2.29
CA ILE A 577 -16.63 22.47 -1.33
C ILE A 577 -15.90 22.69 0.00
N SER A 578 -15.23 21.67 0.54
CA SER A 578 -14.46 21.81 1.79
C SER A 578 -13.31 22.82 1.66
N LEU A 579 -12.58 22.79 0.54
CA LEU A 579 -11.50 23.75 0.29
C LEU A 579 -12.01 25.18 0.14
N MET A 580 -13.11 25.37 -0.60
CA MET A 580 -13.75 26.67 -0.79
C MET A 580 -14.22 27.24 0.54
N GLU A 581 -14.86 26.46 1.41
CA GLU A 581 -15.38 26.96 2.68
C GLU A 581 -14.24 27.41 3.61
N VAL A 582 -13.17 26.61 3.70
CA VAL A 582 -12.00 26.96 4.50
C VAL A 582 -11.26 28.19 3.95
N ALA A 583 -11.23 28.35 2.62
CA ALA A 583 -10.48 29.40 1.94
C ALA A 583 -11.23 30.74 1.86
N CYS A 584 -12.55 30.68 1.65
CA CYS A 584 -13.44 31.84 1.51
C CYS A 584 -14.10 32.26 2.83
N GLY A 585 -13.99 31.46 3.89
CA GLY A 585 -14.54 31.80 5.20
C GLY A 585 -13.87 33.03 5.80
N ASN A 586 -14.65 34.07 6.10
CA ASN A 586 -14.14 35.22 6.82
C ASN A 586 -13.86 34.82 8.28
N HIS A 587 -12.58 34.78 8.67
CA HIS A 587 -12.16 34.50 10.05
C HIS A 587 -12.50 35.63 11.04
N SER A 588 -13.19 36.70 10.61
CA SER A 588 -13.66 37.76 11.48
C SER A 588 -14.90 37.30 12.26
N CYS A 589 -14.73 36.97 13.54
CA CYS A 589 -15.83 36.68 14.45
C CYS A 589 -16.66 37.95 14.69
N SER A 590 -17.66 38.21 13.84
CA SER A 590 -18.70 39.21 14.10
C SER A 590 -20.02 38.47 14.29
N ALA A 591 -20.73 38.81 15.37
CA ALA A 591 -21.92 38.09 15.83
C ALA A 591 -23.04 38.13 14.78
N GLY A 592 -23.26 36.99 14.12
CA GLY A 592 -24.35 36.76 13.18
C GLY A 592 -24.00 35.66 12.17
N SER A 593 -24.75 34.56 12.17
CA SER A 593 -24.62 33.46 11.20
C SER A 593 -25.09 33.92 9.82
N VAL A 594 -24.18 34.43 9.00
CA VAL A 594 -24.49 34.90 7.63
C VAL A 594 -24.50 33.71 6.68
N LYS A 595 -25.64 33.48 6.02
CA LYS A 595 -25.76 32.55 4.89
C LYS A 595 -25.14 33.23 3.66
N TYR A 596 -23.97 32.78 3.23
CA TYR A 596 -23.32 33.28 2.02
C TYR A 596 -24.07 32.83 0.76
N ASN A 597 -24.30 33.75 -0.16
CA ASN A 597 -24.82 33.44 -1.49
C ASN A 597 -23.65 33.07 -2.43
N ASP A 598 -23.91 32.22 -3.43
CA ASP A 598 -22.89 31.75 -4.39
C ASP A 598 -22.19 32.88 -5.17
N THR A 599 -22.84 34.04 -5.26
CA THR A 599 -22.36 35.24 -5.93
C THR A 599 -21.46 36.12 -5.07
N ASP A 600 -21.32 35.80 -3.78
CA ASP A 600 -20.52 36.62 -2.87
C ASP A 600 -19.02 36.53 -3.23
N PRO A 601 -18.27 37.64 -3.11
CA PRO A 601 -16.84 37.64 -3.36
C PRO A 601 -16.11 36.86 -2.27
N CYS A 602 -15.27 35.91 -2.69
CA CYS A 602 -14.37 35.15 -1.81
C CYS A 602 -13.06 35.93 -1.61
N TRP A 603 -12.34 36.20 -2.70
CA TRP A 603 -11.12 37.00 -2.70
C TRP A 603 -11.12 38.00 -3.86
N GLY A 604 -11.09 39.29 -3.54
CA GLY A 604 -11.13 40.34 -4.56
C GLY A 604 -12.36 40.21 -5.48
N SER A 605 -12.14 40.04 -6.78
CA SER A 605 -13.21 39.88 -7.79
C SER A 605 -13.67 38.43 -8.02
N VAL A 606 -13.11 37.45 -7.31
CA VAL A 606 -13.44 36.03 -7.51
C VAL A 606 -14.67 35.66 -6.69
N THR A 607 -15.73 35.21 -7.35
CA THR A 607 -16.96 34.73 -6.68
C THR A 607 -16.72 33.37 -6.02
N ARG A 608 -17.51 33.01 -4.99
CA ARG A 608 -17.44 31.68 -4.36
C ARG A 608 -17.62 30.54 -5.37
N LYS A 609 -18.52 30.71 -6.34
CA LYS A 609 -18.73 29.74 -7.43
C LYS A 609 -17.50 29.58 -8.34
N ASP A 610 -16.78 30.66 -8.62
CA ASP A 610 -15.54 30.59 -9.39
C ASP A 610 -14.41 29.96 -8.57
N ALA A 611 -14.32 30.25 -7.26
CA ALA A 611 -13.38 29.58 -6.36
C ALA A 611 -13.60 28.06 -6.32
N TYR A 612 -14.85 27.60 -6.24
CA TYR A 612 -15.20 26.17 -6.34
C TYR A 612 -14.65 25.53 -7.64
N ARG A 613 -14.85 26.18 -8.79
CA ARG A 613 -14.37 25.69 -10.10
C ARG A 613 -12.85 25.63 -10.18
N VAL A 614 -12.16 26.62 -9.59
CA VAL A 614 -10.69 26.63 -9.49
C VAL A 614 -10.22 25.45 -8.65
N PHE A 615 -10.81 25.23 -7.46
CA PHE A 615 -10.44 24.09 -6.61
C PHE A 615 -10.76 22.74 -7.26
N LEU A 616 -11.87 22.61 -8.00
CA LEU A 616 -12.18 21.40 -8.79
C LEU A 616 -11.13 21.15 -9.87
N SER A 617 -10.67 22.21 -10.54
CA SER A 617 -9.62 22.12 -11.56
C SER A 617 -8.28 21.69 -10.94
N VAL A 618 -7.92 22.27 -9.80
CA VAL A 618 -6.71 21.90 -9.04
C VAL A 618 -6.79 20.44 -8.58
N PHE A 619 -7.92 20.03 -8.01
CA PHE A 619 -8.17 18.64 -7.58
C PHE A 619 -8.01 17.67 -8.76
N THR A 620 -8.56 18.01 -9.93
CA THR A 620 -8.45 17.21 -11.15
C THR A 620 -7.01 17.09 -11.64
N VAL A 621 -6.26 18.19 -11.66
CA VAL A 621 -4.87 18.20 -12.12
C VAL A 621 -3.96 17.43 -11.16
N LEU A 622 -4.21 17.49 -9.86
CA LEU A 622 -3.41 16.80 -8.86
C LEU A 622 -3.72 15.30 -8.78
N LEU A 623 -5.00 14.92 -8.71
CA LEU A 623 -5.40 13.52 -8.48
C LEU A 623 -5.77 12.75 -9.75
N GLY A 624 -6.21 13.44 -10.81
CA GLY A 624 -6.55 12.84 -12.10
C GLY A 624 -5.42 12.02 -12.71
N PRO A 625 -4.15 12.46 -12.70
CA PRO A 625 -3.03 11.67 -13.22
C PRO A 625 -2.85 10.32 -12.54
N PHE A 626 -3.18 10.19 -11.25
CA PHE A 626 -3.06 8.91 -10.53
C PHE A 626 -3.98 7.83 -11.10
N THR A 627 -5.05 8.19 -11.83
CA THR A 627 -5.92 7.21 -12.51
C THR A 627 -5.26 6.54 -13.73
N PHE A 628 -4.22 7.16 -14.29
CA PHE A 628 -3.40 6.61 -15.37
C PHE A 628 -2.34 5.63 -14.84
N PHE A 629 -1.99 5.72 -13.57
CA PHE A 629 -1.02 4.85 -12.90
C PHE A 629 -1.72 3.79 -12.05
N ASN A 630 -1.14 2.59 -11.91
CA ASN A 630 -1.67 1.55 -11.02
C ASN A 630 -1.25 1.81 -9.55
N ALA A 631 -1.54 3.00 -9.04
CA ALA A 631 -1.26 3.36 -7.65
C ALA A 631 -2.30 2.72 -6.71
N GLN A 632 -2.15 1.42 -6.42
CA GLN A 632 -3.11 0.65 -5.59
C GLN A 632 -2.56 0.27 -4.20
N LYS A 633 -1.29 0.56 -3.89
CA LYS A 633 -0.66 0.20 -2.61
C LYS A 633 -0.75 1.35 -1.61
N THR A 634 -1.86 1.45 -0.86
CA THR A 634 -2.11 2.55 0.10
C THR A 634 -2.39 2.09 1.53
N LYS A 635 -1.94 0.88 1.93
CA LYS A 635 -2.20 0.29 3.28
C LYS A 635 -1.96 1.30 4.41
N TYR A 636 -0.81 1.95 4.44
CA TYR A 636 -0.45 2.90 5.50
C TYR A 636 -1.30 4.18 5.44
N LEU A 637 -1.64 4.63 4.24
CA LEU A 637 -2.48 5.82 4.04
C LEU A 637 -3.95 5.55 4.45
N GLN A 638 -4.44 4.32 4.28
CA GLN A 638 -5.74 3.87 4.78
C GLN A 638 -5.78 3.76 6.31
N ILE A 639 -4.71 3.25 6.92
CA ILE A 639 -4.59 3.21 8.39
C ILE A 639 -4.58 4.64 8.97
N LEU A 640 -3.80 5.55 8.37
CA LEU A 640 -3.72 6.95 8.79
C LEU A 640 -5.07 7.66 8.65
N THR A 641 -5.75 7.52 7.51
CA THR A 641 -7.07 8.15 7.28
C THR A 641 -8.15 7.58 8.19
N SER A 642 -8.09 6.29 8.54
CA SER A 642 -8.95 5.69 9.55
C SER A 642 -8.74 6.34 10.92
N PHE A 643 -7.50 6.52 11.36
CA PHE A 643 -7.21 7.18 12.63
C PHE A 643 -7.74 8.62 12.67
N MET A 644 -7.50 9.39 11.60
CA MET A 644 -8.01 10.77 11.48
C MET A 644 -9.53 10.84 11.53
N ARG A 645 -10.22 9.83 10.98
CA ARG A 645 -11.68 9.73 10.99
C ARG A 645 -12.24 9.53 12.40
N TRP A 646 -11.64 8.65 13.19
CA TRP A 646 -12.05 8.44 14.57
C TRP A 646 -11.85 9.71 15.42
N ILE A 647 -10.74 10.42 15.22
CA ILE A 647 -10.51 11.71 15.89
C ILE A 647 -11.60 12.71 15.50
N ALA A 648 -11.85 12.91 14.20
CA ALA A 648 -12.81 13.90 13.71
C ALA A 648 -14.23 13.61 14.22
N PHE A 649 -14.73 12.37 14.11
CA PHE A 649 -16.08 12.03 14.57
C PHE A 649 -16.24 12.15 16.08
N THR A 650 -15.27 11.64 16.85
CA THR A 650 -15.30 11.75 18.32
C THR A 650 -15.33 13.21 18.75
N MET A 651 -14.51 14.04 18.11
CA MET A 651 -14.44 15.46 18.39
C MET A 651 -15.75 16.19 18.04
N MET A 652 -16.36 15.91 16.87
CA MET A 652 -17.64 16.52 16.50
C MET A 652 -18.76 16.16 17.49
N ILE A 653 -18.82 14.91 17.95
CA ILE A 653 -19.82 14.47 18.93
C ILE A 653 -19.59 15.16 20.28
N ILE A 654 -18.36 15.18 20.78
CA ILE A 654 -18.02 15.83 22.07
C ILE A 654 -18.37 17.33 22.03
N LEU A 655 -18.01 18.04 20.96
CA LEU A 655 -18.31 19.47 20.84
C LEU A 655 -19.81 19.75 20.74
N ALA A 656 -20.56 18.93 20.01
CA ALA A 656 -22.01 19.05 19.95
C ALA A 656 -22.65 18.83 21.32
N LEU A 657 -22.19 17.83 22.08
CA LEU A 657 -22.67 17.55 23.44
C LEU A 657 -22.34 18.68 24.42
N ILE A 658 -21.12 19.25 24.36
CA ILE A 658 -20.73 20.39 25.19
C ILE A 658 -21.64 21.60 24.91
N ARG A 659 -21.96 21.87 23.64
CA ARG A 659 -22.83 22.99 23.25
C ARG A 659 -24.26 22.80 23.75
N ILE A 660 -24.81 21.59 23.62
CA ILE A 660 -26.13 21.25 24.16
C ILE A 660 -26.13 21.39 25.69
N GLY A 661 -25.08 20.92 26.37
CA GLY A 661 -24.94 21.02 27.84
C GLY A 661 -24.81 22.46 28.35
N LYS A 662 -24.25 23.38 27.55
CA LYS A 662 -24.16 24.81 27.86
C LYS A 662 -25.47 25.60 27.60
N GLY A 663 -26.49 24.95 27.03
CA GLY A 663 -27.78 25.59 26.73
C GLY A 663 -27.79 26.51 25.50
N THR A 664 -26.75 26.47 24.65
CA THR A 664 -26.62 27.28 23.43
C THR A 664 -27.00 26.51 22.15
N GLY A 665 -27.80 25.44 22.30
CA GLY A 665 -28.34 24.67 21.18
C GLY A 665 -29.55 25.39 20.55
N GLU A 666 -29.48 25.65 19.25
CA GLU A 666 -30.53 26.37 18.50
C GLU A 666 -31.49 25.42 17.74
N GLY A 667 -31.25 24.11 17.83
CA GLY A 667 -31.98 23.10 17.06
C GLY A 667 -33.43 22.92 17.50
N ARG A 668 -34.38 23.14 16.58
CA ARG A 668 -35.81 22.82 16.75
C ARG A 668 -36.31 22.00 15.56
N PRO A 669 -35.98 20.70 15.49
CA PRO A 669 -36.38 19.89 14.34
C PRO A 669 -37.89 19.66 14.28
N PRO A 670 -38.48 19.61 13.07
CA PRO A 670 -39.86 19.16 12.91
C PRO A 670 -39.97 17.69 13.31
N VAL A 671 -41.14 17.30 13.82
CA VAL A 671 -41.43 15.91 14.22
C VAL A 671 -41.48 14.99 13.00
N ALA A 672 -42.16 15.43 11.92
CA ALA A 672 -42.27 14.71 10.66
C ALA A 672 -42.51 15.67 9.49
N SER A 673 -41.74 15.53 8.41
CA SER A 673 -41.94 16.22 7.14
C SER A 673 -41.83 15.23 5.98
N LEU A 674 -42.94 15.01 5.28
CA LEU A 674 -43.02 14.08 4.14
C LEU A 674 -42.17 14.55 2.94
N SER A 675 -41.87 15.84 2.84
CA SER A 675 -41.12 16.43 1.72
C SER A 675 -39.64 16.02 1.70
N GLY A 676 -39.04 15.71 2.86
CA GLY A 676 -37.62 15.35 2.98
C GLY A 676 -37.32 13.84 2.88
N ILE A 677 -38.35 12.98 2.93
CA ILE A 677 -38.19 11.52 2.95
C ILE A 677 -37.42 10.96 1.75
N PRO A 678 -37.68 11.39 0.50
CA PRO A 678 -37.02 10.81 -0.67
C PRO A 678 -35.51 11.05 -0.68
N ASN A 679 -35.08 12.23 -0.21
CA ASN A 679 -33.66 12.53 -0.10
C ASN A 679 -33.01 11.78 1.08
N LEU A 680 -33.67 11.74 2.24
CA LEU A 680 -33.23 10.94 3.38
C LEU A 680 -33.03 9.47 3.01
N PHE A 681 -33.95 8.89 2.25
CA PHE A 681 -33.85 7.53 1.74
C PHE A 681 -32.56 7.32 0.94
N GLY A 682 -32.29 8.16 -0.06
CA GLY A 682 -31.08 8.06 -0.88
C GLY A 682 -29.79 8.17 -0.06
N VAL A 683 -29.73 9.11 0.88
CA VAL A 683 -28.59 9.29 1.79
C VAL A 683 -28.39 8.08 2.73
N CYS A 684 -29.47 7.51 3.26
CA CYS A 684 -29.37 6.32 4.12
C CYS A 684 -28.94 5.07 3.34
N VAL A 685 -29.47 4.84 2.14
CA VAL A 685 -29.05 3.74 1.24
C VAL A 685 -27.57 3.89 0.90
N TYR A 686 -27.15 5.10 0.51
CA TYR A 686 -25.74 5.40 0.27
C TYR A 686 -24.84 5.13 1.49
N SER A 687 -25.28 5.52 2.69
CA SER A 687 -24.49 5.39 3.92
C SER A 687 -24.33 3.93 4.38
N PHE A 688 -25.34 3.09 4.19
CA PHE A 688 -25.27 1.67 4.55
C PHE A 688 -24.72 0.76 3.45
N MET A 689 -24.15 1.34 2.39
CA MET A 689 -23.62 0.61 1.25
C MET A 689 -22.27 -0.05 1.59
N CYS A 690 -22.19 -1.37 1.47
CA CYS A 690 -20.93 -2.10 1.65
C CYS A 690 -20.78 -3.36 0.78
N GLN A 691 -21.87 -3.82 0.17
CA GLN A 691 -22.02 -5.14 -0.45
C GLN A 691 -21.00 -5.40 -1.57
N HIS A 692 -20.64 -4.38 -2.35
CA HIS A 692 -19.68 -4.50 -3.44
C HIS A 692 -18.22 -4.66 -2.97
N SER A 693 -17.89 -4.19 -1.75
CA SER A 693 -16.54 -4.22 -1.18
C SER A 693 -16.36 -5.30 -0.10
N LEU A 694 -17.47 -5.82 0.44
CA LEU A 694 -17.50 -6.79 1.53
C LEU A 694 -16.69 -8.09 1.28
N PRO A 695 -16.69 -8.71 0.08
CA PRO A 695 -15.91 -9.92 -0.15
C PRO A 695 -14.41 -9.73 0.13
N SER A 696 -13.86 -8.56 -0.21
CA SER A 696 -12.44 -8.26 0.01
C SER A 696 -12.05 -8.17 1.49
N LEU A 697 -13.00 -7.85 2.37
CA LEU A 697 -12.80 -7.72 3.82
C LEU A 697 -13.11 -9.00 4.59
N VAL A 698 -13.98 -9.87 4.07
CA VAL A 698 -14.37 -11.08 4.79
C VAL A 698 -13.40 -12.23 4.54
N THR A 699 -12.85 -12.37 3.33
CA THR A 699 -11.92 -13.47 3.00
C THR A 699 -10.69 -13.55 3.92
N PRO A 700 -9.98 -12.45 4.25
CA PRO A 700 -8.77 -12.51 5.08
C PRO A 700 -9.00 -12.64 6.60
N ILE A 701 -10.24 -12.80 7.08
CA ILE A 701 -10.54 -13.02 8.51
C ILE A 701 -10.10 -14.43 8.93
N SER A 702 -9.33 -14.54 10.03
CA SER A 702 -8.82 -15.84 10.51
C SER A 702 -9.92 -16.78 11.03
N ASP A 703 -10.90 -16.26 11.80
CA ASP A 703 -12.00 -17.05 12.36
C ASP A 703 -13.33 -16.75 11.65
N LYS A 704 -13.73 -17.66 10.77
CA LYS A 704 -14.90 -17.50 9.91
C LYS A 704 -16.21 -17.87 10.60
N LYS A 705 -16.18 -18.66 11.68
CA LYS A 705 -17.40 -19.11 12.38
C LYS A 705 -18.18 -17.95 13.01
N ARG A 706 -17.45 -16.91 13.43
CA ARG A 706 -18.02 -15.73 14.10
C ARG A 706 -18.42 -14.60 13.14
N VAL A 707 -18.23 -14.75 11.83
CA VAL A 707 -18.47 -13.68 10.84
C VAL A 707 -19.90 -13.16 10.89
N GLY A 708 -20.91 -14.04 10.96
CA GLY A 708 -22.32 -13.60 11.03
C GLY A 708 -22.63 -12.76 12.27
N THR A 709 -22.14 -13.19 13.45
CA THR A 709 -22.29 -12.44 14.70
C THR A 709 -21.52 -11.13 14.67
N LEU A 710 -20.32 -11.12 14.06
CA LEU A 710 -19.50 -9.94 13.89
C LEU A 710 -20.20 -8.87 13.04
N VAL A 711 -20.79 -9.30 11.92
CA VAL A 711 -21.54 -8.44 11.01
C VAL A 711 -22.75 -7.84 11.73
N LEU A 712 -23.51 -8.64 12.49
CA LEU A 712 -24.65 -8.14 13.27
C LEU A 712 -24.22 -7.11 14.31
N ALA A 713 -23.16 -7.40 15.07
CA ALA A 713 -22.62 -6.48 16.07
C ALA A 713 -22.20 -5.15 15.44
N ASP A 714 -21.57 -5.21 14.26
CA ASP A 714 -21.13 -4.02 13.55
C ASP A 714 -22.30 -3.16 13.06
N TYR A 715 -23.35 -3.77 12.47
CA TYR A 715 -24.56 -3.03 12.06
C TYR A 715 -25.29 -2.36 13.23
N ILE A 716 -25.33 -3.01 14.40
CA ILE A 716 -25.91 -2.40 15.62
C ILE A 716 -25.07 -1.20 16.07
N LEU A 717 -23.73 -1.33 16.04
CA LEU A 717 -22.82 -0.26 16.42
C LEU A 717 -22.90 0.93 15.45
N ILE A 718 -22.98 0.68 14.15
CA ILE A 718 -23.14 1.70 13.10
C ILE A 718 -24.49 2.41 13.24
N LEU A 719 -25.58 1.69 13.46
CA LEU A 719 -26.89 2.29 13.67
C LEU A 719 -26.87 3.22 14.90
N GLY A 720 -26.30 2.76 16.02
CA GLY A 720 -26.12 3.57 17.21
C GLY A 720 -25.26 4.81 16.95
N PHE A 721 -24.16 4.66 16.22
CA PHE A 721 -23.28 5.75 15.83
C PHE A 721 -23.98 6.80 14.95
N TYR A 722 -24.72 6.38 13.91
CA TYR A 722 -25.44 7.30 13.03
C TYR A 722 -26.58 8.03 13.73
N VAL A 723 -27.30 7.34 14.61
CA VAL A 723 -28.33 7.97 15.45
C VAL A 723 -27.67 9.00 16.38
N LEU A 724 -26.59 8.64 17.08
CA LEU A 724 -25.88 9.55 17.97
C LEU A 724 -25.36 10.80 17.23
N LEU A 725 -24.70 10.60 16.09
CA LEU A 725 -24.16 11.70 15.27
C LEU A 725 -25.28 12.62 14.76
N SER A 726 -26.37 12.05 14.25
CA SER A 726 -27.46 12.84 13.66
C SER A 726 -28.28 13.56 14.73
N PHE A 727 -28.63 12.90 15.84
CA PHE A 727 -29.37 13.54 16.93
C PHE A 727 -28.57 14.69 17.56
N THR A 728 -27.29 14.47 17.88
CA THR A 728 -26.45 15.53 18.45
C THR A 728 -26.32 16.72 17.50
N ALA A 729 -26.23 16.48 16.18
CA ALA A 729 -26.16 17.54 15.18
C ALA A 729 -27.44 18.39 15.10
N ILE A 730 -28.61 17.75 15.01
CA ILE A 730 -29.90 18.43 14.76
C ILE A 730 -30.36 19.26 15.96
N PHE A 731 -30.06 18.82 17.18
CA PHE A 731 -30.38 19.60 18.38
C PHE A 731 -29.35 20.71 18.66
N CYS A 732 -28.12 20.54 18.17
CA CYS A 732 -27.04 21.52 18.29
C CYS A 732 -27.24 22.72 17.35
N PHE A 733 -27.54 22.47 16.07
CA PHE A 733 -27.64 23.48 15.02
C PHE A 733 -29.07 23.63 14.49
N ASN A 734 -29.44 24.86 14.11
CA ASN A 734 -30.72 25.08 13.43
C ASN A 734 -30.68 24.49 12.00
N GLY A 735 -31.78 23.83 11.57
CA GLY A 735 -31.85 23.07 10.32
C GLY A 735 -31.59 23.88 9.04
N SER A 736 -31.80 25.21 9.08
CA SER A 736 -31.49 26.12 7.97
C SER A 736 -30.00 26.38 7.77
N PHE A 737 -29.18 26.26 8.82
CA PHE A 737 -27.73 26.50 8.81
C PHE A 737 -26.89 25.22 8.77
N LEU A 738 -27.55 24.07 8.69
CA LEU A 738 -26.87 22.79 8.55
C LEU A 738 -26.33 22.67 7.11
N HIS A 739 -25.01 22.57 6.96
CA HIS A 739 -24.35 22.36 5.67
C HIS A 739 -24.52 20.92 5.20
N ASP A 740 -24.40 20.69 3.89
CA ASP A 740 -24.45 19.36 3.28
C ASP A 740 -23.39 18.41 3.85
N MET A 741 -22.24 18.96 4.28
CA MET A 741 -21.20 18.23 5.02
C MET A 741 -21.15 18.73 6.47
N TYR A 742 -21.45 17.84 7.40
CA TYR A 742 -21.54 18.16 8.82
C TYR A 742 -20.26 18.76 9.43
N THR A 743 -19.09 18.41 8.93
CA THR A 743 -17.80 18.94 9.43
C THR A 743 -17.67 20.45 9.27
N LEU A 744 -18.32 21.03 8.25
CA LEU A 744 -18.29 22.47 7.96
C LEU A 744 -19.12 23.29 8.95
N ASN A 745 -20.07 22.69 9.67
CA ASN A 745 -20.83 23.41 10.70
C ASN A 745 -19.98 23.93 11.87
N PHE A 746 -18.81 23.33 12.07
CA PHE A 746 -17.85 23.70 13.11
C PHE A 746 -16.80 24.69 12.59
N THR A 747 -16.79 25.02 11.29
CA THR A 747 -15.81 25.92 10.70
C THR A 747 -16.22 27.38 10.73
N ASP A 748 -17.45 27.75 11.09
CA ASP A 748 -17.91 29.15 11.07
C ASP A 748 -18.22 29.70 12.47
N ASN A 749 -18.59 28.84 13.42
CA ASN A 749 -19.01 29.24 14.76
C ASN A 749 -17.81 29.34 15.73
N CYS A 750 -17.29 30.54 15.94
CA CYS A 750 -16.15 30.80 16.83
C CYS A 750 -16.39 30.35 18.30
N ASP A 751 -17.64 30.32 18.77
CA ASP A 751 -17.98 30.00 20.17
C ASP A 751 -17.74 28.52 20.56
N VAL A 752 -17.54 27.64 19.58
CA VAL A 752 -17.40 26.19 19.80
C VAL A 752 -15.92 25.76 19.88
N LEU A 753 -15.03 26.51 19.23
CA LEU A 753 -13.64 26.11 18.97
C LEU A 753 -12.71 27.34 19.04
N ASP A 754 -12.24 27.67 20.25
CA ASP A 754 -11.24 28.73 20.47
C ASP A 754 -9.85 28.39 19.88
N ILE A 755 -9.63 27.14 19.47
CA ILE A 755 -8.34 26.67 18.93
C ILE A 755 -8.36 26.68 17.39
N PRO A 756 -7.60 27.56 16.72
CA PRO A 756 -7.64 27.70 15.26
C PRO A 756 -7.20 26.44 14.51
N VAL A 757 -6.21 25.70 15.04
CA VAL A 757 -5.69 24.45 14.44
C VAL A 757 -6.81 23.41 14.27
N LEU A 758 -7.70 23.32 15.24
CA LEU A 758 -8.71 22.30 15.32
C LEU A 758 -9.90 22.60 14.38
N ARG A 759 -10.15 23.89 14.13
CA ARG A 759 -11.09 24.39 13.10
C ARG A 759 -10.64 24.03 11.69
N TYR A 760 -9.36 24.26 11.37
CA TYR A 760 -8.79 23.85 10.08
C TYR A 760 -8.78 22.33 9.90
N PHE A 761 -8.49 21.57 10.96
CA PHE A 761 -8.53 20.11 10.92
C PHE A 761 -9.92 19.57 10.53
N LEU A 762 -10.99 20.05 11.17
CA LEU A 762 -12.35 19.62 10.82
C LEU A 762 -12.78 20.08 9.41
N GLY A 763 -12.42 21.31 9.01
CA GLY A 763 -12.74 21.82 7.68
C GLY A 763 -12.05 21.05 6.54
N LEU A 764 -10.78 20.66 6.73
CA LEU A 764 -9.99 19.93 5.74
C LEU A 764 -10.10 18.40 5.84
N PHE A 765 -10.79 17.87 6.86
CA PHE A 765 -10.94 16.43 7.06
C PHE A 765 -11.48 15.68 5.81
N PRO A 766 -12.53 16.16 5.12
CA PRO A 766 -13.00 15.52 3.89
C PRO A 766 -11.94 15.54 2.78
N VAL A 767 -11.12 16.60 2.69
CA VAL A 767 -10.06 16.71 1.68
C VAL A 767 -9.08 15.54 1.79
N PHE A 768 -8.58 15.24 2.98
CA PHE A 768 -7.60 14.16 3.17
C PHE A 768 -8.19 12.76 2.93
N THR A 769 -9.40 12.52 3.46
CA THR A 769 -10.03 11.21 3.43
C THR A 769 -10.59 10.86 2.04
N ILE A 770 -11.22 11.82 1.37
CA ILE A 770 -11.82 11.62 0.05
C ILE A 770 -10.74 11.60 -1.04
N SER A 771 -9.73 12.48 -0.97
CA SER A 771 -8.63 12.51 -1.95
C SER A 771 -7.82 11.21 -1.97
N THR A 772 -7.69 10.54 -0.83
CA THR A 772 -7.02 9.23 -0.74
C THR A 772 -7.81 8.14 -1.46
N ASN A 773 -9.14 8.17 -1.36
CA ASN A 773 -10.01 7.13 -1.93
C ASN A 773 -10.32 7.36 -3.41
N PHE A 774 -10.28 8.59 -3.89
CA PHE A 774 -10.65 8.94 -5.26
C PHE A 774 -9.85 8.17 -6.34
N PRO A 775 -8.50 8.11 -6.32
CA PRO A 775 -7.76 7.35 -7.33
C PRO A 775 -8.05 5.84 -7.28
N ILE A 776 -8.31 5.29 -6.10
CA ILE A 776 -8.58 3.87 -5.90
C ILE A 776 -9.89 3.50 -6.61
N ILE A 777 -10.96 4.26 -6.34
CA ILE A 777 -12.27 4.05 -6.96
C ILE A 777 -12.19 4.27 -8.48
N ALA A 778 -11.44 5.27 -8.94
CA ALA A 778 -11.26 5.54 -10.37
C ALA A 778 -10.55 4.39 -11.09
N VAL A 779 -9.49 3.82 -10.49
CA VAL A 779 -8.82 2.63 -11.04
C VAL A 779 -9.74 1.41 -11.05
N THR A 780 -10.55 1.21 -10.00
CA THR A 780 -11.55 0.14 -9.96
C THR A 780 -12.61 0.30 -11.05
N LEU A 781 -13.13 1.51 -11.25
CA LEU A 781 -14.07 1.82 -12.33
C LEU A 781 -13.45 1.52 -13.70
N ARG A 782 -12.17 1.89 -13.90
CA ARG A 782 -11.46 1.65 -15.15
C ARG A 782 -11.32 0.16 -15.45
N ASN A 783 -11.06 -0.64 -14.42
CA ASN A 783 -10.98 -2.10 -14.58
C ASN A 783 -12.36 -2.72 -14.86
N ASN A 784 -13.43 -2.22 -14.24
CA ASN A 784 -14.81 -2.67 -14.54
C ASN A 784 -15.22 -2.34 -15.99
N TRP A 785 -14.80 -1.19 -16.52
CA TRP A 785 -14.94 -0.86 -17.94
C TRP A 785 -14.21 -1.88 -18.82
N LYS A 786 -12.94 -2.19 -18.52
CA LYS A 786 -12.18 -3.18 -19.28
C LYS A 786 -12.89 -4.54 -19.31
N THR A 787 -13.41 -5.02 -18.17
CA THR A 787 -14.11 -6.31 -18.09
C THR A 787 -15.46 -6.31 -18.81
N LEU A 788 -16.19 -5.21 -18.84
CA LEU A 788 -17.47 -5.12 -19.56
C LEU A 788 -17.28 -5.27 -21.08
N PHE A 789 -16.19 -4.72 -21.63
CA PHE A 789 -15.91 -4.75 -23.08
C PHE A 789 -15.00 -5.91 -23.53
N HIS A 790 -14.40 -6.67 -22.61
CA HIS A 790 -13.41 -7.72 -22.92
C HIS A 790 -13.70 -9.06 -22.23
N ARG A 791 -14.72 -9.78 -22.70
CA ARG A 791 -15.00 -11.15 -22.22
C ARG A 791 -14.22 -12.25 -22.95
N ASP A 792 -13.68 -11.98 -24.14
CA ASP A 792 -13.17 -13.04 -25.05
C ASP A 792 -11.64 -13.02 -25.31
N GLY A 793 -10.84 -12.42 -24.41
CA GLY A 793 -9.37 -12.62 -24.41
C GLY A 793 -8.56 -11.99 -25.55
N GLY A 794 -9.06 -10.92 -26.17
CA GLY A 794 -8.28 -10.14 -27.13
C GLY A 794 -7.18 -9.27 -26.49
N THR A 795 -6.51 -8.45 -27.28
CA THR A 795 -5.66 -7.35 -26.78
C THR A 795 -6.20 -6.03 -27.32
N TYR A 796 -6.33 -5.03 -26.45
CA TYR A 796 -6.69 -3.68 -26.90
C TYR A 796 -5.48 -2.98 -27.52
N PRO A 797 -5.68 -2.12 -28.54
CA PRO A 797 -4.67 -1.18 -28.96
C PRO A 797 -4.17 -0.36 -27.76
N TRP A 798 -2.86 -0.11 -27.70
CA TRP A 798 -2.20 0.58 -26.58
C TRP A 798 -2.89 1.89 -26.17
N VAL A 799 -3.38 2.65 -27.15
CA VAL A 799 -4.10 3.92 -26.93
C VAL A 799 -5.41 3.71 -26.18
N VAL A 800 -6.16 2.66 -26.51
CA VAL A 800 -7.44 2.36 -25.86
C VAL A 800 -7.18 1.94 -24.40
N ASP A 801 -6.19 1.06 -24.19
CA ASP A 801 -5.87 0.52 -22.86
C ASP A 801 -5.33 1.57 -21.88
N ARG A 802 -4.50 2.49 -22.38
CA ARG A 802 -3.73 3.46 -21.56
C ARG A 802 -4.28 4.88 -21.57
N VAL A 803 -5.10 5.27 -22.54
CA VAL A 803 -5.62 6.64 -22.67
C VAL A 803 -7.14 6.67 -22.59
N VAL A 804 -7.84 5.89 -23.43
CA VAL A 804 -9.31 5.96 -23.52
C VAL A 804 -9.98 5.48 -22.23
N PHE A 805 -9.59 4.32 -21.68
CA PHE A 805 -10.21 3.82 -20.45
C PHE A 805 -9.98 4.74 -19.23
N PRO A 806 -8.78 5.28 -18.96
CA PRO A 806 -8.64 6.28 -17.90
C PRO A 806 -9.49 7.54 -18.15
N LEU A 807 -9.53 8.05 -19.39
CA LEU A 807 -10.26 9.27 -19.72
C LEU A 807 -11.78 9.11 -19.53
N ILE A 808 -12.35 7.99 -20.01
CA ILE A 808 -13.78 7.71 -19.84
C ILE A 808 -14.17 7.57 -18.37
N THR A 809 -13.25 7.13 -17.50
CA THR A 809 -13.51 7.07 -16.05
C THR A 809 -13.43 8.41 -15.33
N LEU A 810 -12.58 9.33 -15.81
CA LEU A 810 -12.30 10.58 -15.12
C LEU A 810 -13.21 11.73 -15.56
N VAL A 811 -13.50 11.84 -16.86
CA VAL A 811 -14.21 12.99 -17.44
C VAL A 811 -15.67 13.11 -16.97
N PRO A 812 -16.51 12.05 -17.00
CA PRO A 812 -17.92 12.18 -16.64
C PRO A 812 -18.16 12.65 -15.19
N PRO A 813 -17.49 12.11 -14.14
CA PRO A 813 -17.63 12.61 -12.77
C PRO A 813 -17.30 14.08 -12.60
N ILE A 814 -16.24 14.53 -13.27
CA ILE A 814 -15.78 15.92 -13.18
C ILE A 814 -16.76 16.85 -13.88
N LEU A 815 -17.32 16.45 -15.03
CA LEU A 815 -18.38 17.21 -15.71
C LEU A 815 -19.62 17.33 -14.83
N VAL A 816 -20.03 16.26 -14.16
CA VAL A 816 -21.16 16.30 -13.21
C VAL A 816 -20.85 17.26 -12.06
N ALA A 817 -19.67 17.15 -11.42
CA ALA A 817 -19.26 18.09 -10.37
C ALA A 817 -19.16 19.54 -10.86
N PHE A 818 -18.75 19.76 -12.11
CA PHE A 818 -18.69 21.11 -12.70
C PHE A 818 -20.09 21.73 -12.91
N CYS A 819 -21.08 20.90 -13.26
CA CYS A 819 -22.46 21.33 -13.51
C CYS A 819 -23.30 21.46 -12.23
N THR A 820 -23.07 20.58 -11.24
CA THR A 820 -23.90 20.50 -10.03
C THR A 820 -23.04 20.60 -8.76
N HIS A 821 -23.29 21.63 -7.93
CA HIS A 821 -22.63 21.83 -6.63
C HIS A 821 -23.48 21.33 -5.45
N ASN A 822 -24.71 20.84 -5.69
CA ASN A 822 -25.61 20.33 -4.65
C ASN A 822 -25.27 18.88 -4.30
N LEU A 823 -24.49 18.69 -3.25
CA LEU A 823 -24.04 17.37 -2.79
C LEU A 823 -25.23 16.51 -2.34
N GLU A 824 -26.21 17.13 -1.66
CA GLU A 824 -27.43 16.47 -1.18
C GLU A 824 -28.18 15.74 -2.31
N SER A 825 -28.46 16.43 -3.41
CA SER A 825 -29.16 15.85 -4.56
C SER A 825 -28.33 14.76 -5.26
N LEU A 826 -27.02 14.93 -5.32
CA LEU A 826 -26.14 13.98 -5.99
C LEU A 826 -26.10 12.66 -5.23
N VAL A 827 -25.91 12.71 -3.89
CA VAL A 827 -25.97 11.54 -3.01
C VAL A 827 -27.36 10.91 -3.02
N GLY A 828 -28.41 11.73 -3.01
CA GLY A 828 -29.80 11.25 -3.10
C GLY A 828 -30.05 10.42 -4.35
N ILE A 829 -29.64 10.89 -5.53
CA ILE A 829 -29.84 10.20 -6.82
C ILE A 829 -28.99 8.93 -6.91
N THR A 830 -27.70 9.03 -6.59
CA THR A 830 -26.77 7.88 -6.70
C THR A 830 -27.17 6.76 -5.73
N GLY A 831 -27.54 7.10 -4.49
CA GLY A 831 -28.06 6.15 -3.52
C GLY A 831 -29.39 5.54 -3.96
N SER A 832 -30.34 6.35 -4.40
CA SER A 832 -31.69 5.87 -4.71
C SER A 832 -31.78 4.94 -5.92
N TYR A 833 -31.00 5.20 -6.97
CA TYR A 833 -31.06 4.39 -8.20
C TYR A 833 -29.96 3.32 -8.23
N ALA A 834 -28.71 3.74 -8.30
CA ALA A 834 -27.58 2.83 -8.42
C ALA A 834 -27.34 2.06 -7.11
N GLY A 835 -27.53 2.75 -5.97
CA GLY A 835 -27.41 2.14 -4.66
C GLY A 835 -28.45 1.05 -4.40
N THR A 836 -29.73 1.32 -4.66
CA THR A 836 -30.81 0.30 -4.56
C THR A 836 -30.51 -0.94 -5.42
N GLY A 837 -29.91 -0.76 -6.60
CA GLY A 837 -29.49 -1.86 -7.48
C GLY A 837 -28.43 -2.77 -6.84
N ILE A 838 -27.34 -2.18 -6.32
CA ILE A 838 -26.21 -2.92 -5.74
C ILE A 838 -26.51 -3.46 -4.35
N GLN A 839 -27.28 -2.71 -3.56
CA GLN A 839 -27.57 -3.06 -2.17
C GLN A 839 -28.70 -4.09 -2.05
N TYR A 840 -29.70 -4.04 -2.93
CA TYR A 840 -30.90 -4.88 -2.82
C TYR A 840 -31.04 -5.86 -3.98
N ILE A 841 -31.07 -5.38 -5.23
CA ILE A 841 -31.41 -6.21 -6.40
C ILE A 841 -30.34 -7.27 -6.66
N ILE A 842 -29.07 -6.87 -6.74
CA ILE A 842 -27.95 -7.78 -7.06
C ILE A 842 -27.79 -8.90 -6.00
N PRO A 843 -27.72 -8.61 -4.68
CA PRO A 843 -27.61 -9.65 -3.66
C PRO A 843 -28.79 -10.62 -3.64
N ALA A 844 -30.02 -10.13 -3.85
CA ALA A 844 -31.21 -10.96 -3.90
C ALA A 844 -31.14 -11.97 -5.06
N PHE A 845 -30.75 -11.52 -6.25
CA PHE A 845 -30.55 -12.42 -7.39
C PHE A 845 -29.35 -13.35 -7.21
N LEU A 846 -28.22 -12.88 -6.67
CA LEU A 846 -27.05 -13.71 -6.43
C LEU A 846 -27.38 -14.90 -5.53
N VAL A 847 -28.07 -14.68 -4.40
CA VAL A 847 -28.48 -15.78 -3.52
C VAL A 847 -29.54 -16.67 -4.13
N TYR A 848 -30.50 -16.11 -4.88
CA TYR A 848 -31.51 -16.90 -5.55
C TYR A 848 -30.89 -17.90 -6.54
N TYR A 849 -29.98 -17.43 -7.40
CA TYR A 849 -29.28 -18.28 -8.35
C TYR A 849 -28.28 -19.20 -7.66
N ALA A 850 -27.54 -18.72 -6.64
CA ALA A 850 -26.62 -19.55 -5.88
C ALA A 850 -27.33 -20.74 -5.23
N ARG A 851 -28.47 -20.53 -4.56
CA ARG A 851 -29.28 -21.62 -3.97
C ARG A 851 -29.74 -22.63 -5.03
N ARG A 852 -30.24 -22.14 -6.17
CA ARG A 852 -30.76 -22.98 -7.27
C ARG A 852 -29.67 -23.77 -7.99
N HIS A 853 -28.48 -23.19 -8.17
CA HIS A 853 -27.34 -23.86 -8.80
C HIS A 853 -26.65 -24.86 -7.88
N LEU A 854 -26.78 -24.73 -6.56
CA LEU A 854 -26.13 -25.63 -5.61
C LEU A 854 -26.94 -26.90 -5.30
N GLU A 855 -28.28 -26.83 -5.37
CA GLU A 855 -29.19 -27.97 -5.15
C GLU A 855 -28.85 -29.23 -5.99
N PRO A 856 -28.52 -29.15 -7.29
CA PRO A 856 -28.17 -30.34 -8.08
C PRO A 856 -26.73 -30.83 -7.88
N VAL A 857 -25.82 -30.01 -7.37
CA VAL A 857 -24.36 -30.32 -7.35
C VAL A 857 -23.92 -31.05 -6.07
N MET A 858 -24.56 -30.79 -4.93
CA MET A 858 -24.04 -31.22 -3.61
C MET A 858 -24.93 -32.23 -2.86
N GLY A 859 -26.10 -32.58 -3.40
CA GLY A 859 -27.09 -33.42 -2.71
C GLY A 859 -27.73 -32.73 -1.50
N ARG A 860 -28.82 -33.32 -0.96
CA ARG A 860 -29.60 -32.73 0.15
C ARG A 860 -28.89 -32.69 1.51
N ASP A 861 -27.73 -33.34 1.64
CA ASP A 861 -27.04 -33.55 2.93
C ASP A 861 -25.93 -32.51 3.24
N ALA A 862 -25.58 -31.63 2.30
CA ALA A 862 -24.54 -30.61 2.50
C ALA A 862 -25.11 -29.33 3.16
N ILE A 863 -24.85 -29.12 4.45
CA ILE A 863 -25.35 -27.96 5.20
C ILE A 863 -24.40 -26.76 5.03
N ASN A 864 -24.89 -25.66 4.46
CA ASN A 864 -24.14 -24.42 4.38
C ASN A 864 -24.02 -23.75 5.77
N LYS A 865 -22.81 -23.72 6.32
CA LYS A 865 -22.48 -23.13 7.62
C LYS A 865 -22.63 -21.60 7.67
N HIS A 866 -22.53 -20.94 6.52
CA HIS A 866 -22.67 -19.49 6.35
C HIS A 866 -24.03 -19.09 5.74
N GLN A 867 -25.02 -19.97 5.83
CA GLN A 867 -26.37 -19.69 5.33
C GLN A 867 -27.01 -18.52 6.08
N SER A 868 -27.66 -17.61 5.34
CA SER A 868 -28.34 -16.49 5.96
C SER A 868 -29.47 -16.96 6.91
N PRO A 869 -29.78 -16.20 7.96
CA PRO A 869 -30.95 -16.47 8.83
C PRO A 869 -32.27 -16.43 8.04
N PHE A 870 -32.31 -15.69 6.93
CA PHE A 870 -33.48 -15.47 6.08
C PHE A 870 -33.55 -16.48 4.93
N ARG A 871 -33.67 -17.76 5.28
CA ARG A 871 -33.59 -18.89 4.33
C ARG A 871 -34.77 -18.99 3.36
N HIS A 872 -35.95 -18.55 3.79
CA HIS A 872 -37.17 -18.71 2.99
C HIS A 872 -37.15 -17.80 1.74
N ALA A 873 -37.58 -18.32 0.60
CA ALA A 873 -37.63 -17.57 -0.67
C ALA A 873 -38.50 -16.30 -0.59
N PHE A 874 -39.45 -16.26 0.35
CA PHE A 874 -40.23 -15.07 0.69
C PHE A 874 -39.35 -13.83 0.92
N TRP A 875 -38.24 -13.97 1.65
CA TRP A 875 -37.38 -12.83 1.97
C TRP A 875 -36.66 -12.26 0.75
N VAL A 876 -36.33 -13.11 -0.23
CA VAL A 876 -35.75 -12.66 -1.51
C VAL A 876 -36.77 -11.84 -2.29
N TRP A 877 -38.00 -12.36 -2.43
CA TRP A 877 -39.09 -11.65 -3.11
C TRP A 877 -39.50 -10.37 -2.39
N PHE A 878 -39.51 -10.38 -1.06
CA PHE A 878 -39.77 -9.20 -0.24
C PHE A 878 -38.75 -8.09 -0.50
N VAL A 879 -37.45 -8.42 -0.54
CA VAL A 879 -36.39 -7.45 -0.84
C VAL A 879 -36.51 -6.90 -2.27
N LEU A 880 -36.88 -7.74 -3.25
CA LEU A 880 -37.10 -7.29 -4.63
C LEU A 880 -38.33 -6.38 -4.75
N LEU A 881 -39.43 -6.71 -4.09
CA LEU A 881 -40.64 -5.89 -4.05
C LEU A 881 -40.37 -4.55 -3.33
N TRP A 882 -39.61 -4.59 -2.24
CA TRP A 882 -39.14 -3.40 -1.55
C TRP A 882 -38.29 -2.52 -2.48
N ALA A 883 -37.31 -3.08 -3.17
CA ALA A 883 -36.47 -2.34 -4.12
C ALA A 883 -37.30 -1.70 -5.24
N ALA A 884 -38.29 -2.41 -5.79
CA ALA A 884 -39.20 -1.88 -6.80
C ALA A 884 -40.07 -0.73 -6.24
N PHE A 885 -40.63 -0.90 -5.03
CA PHE A 885 -41.37 0.15 -4.34
C PHE A 885 -40.51 1.40 -4.12
N CYS A 886 -39.27 1.23 -3.69
CA CYS A 886 -38.32 2.33 -3.50
C CYS A 886 -38.02 3.09 -4.79
N LEU A 887 -37.73 2.38 -5.88
CA LEU A 887 -37.48 2.99 -7.18
C LEU A 887 -38.72 3.76 -7.66
N MET A 888 -39.91 3.18 -7.56
CA MET A 888 -41.15 3.86 -7.93
C MET A 888 -41.41 5.08 -7.07
N PHE A 889 -41.20 4.99 -5.75
CA PHE A 889 -41.41 6.09 -4.81
C PHE A 889 -40.50 7.28 -5.09
N VAL A 890 -39.19 7.03 -5.30
CA VAL A 890 -38.22 8.10 -5.60
C VAL A 890 -38.49 8.69 -6.99
N THR A 891 -38.79 7.85 -7.99
CA THR A 891 -39.10 8.32 -9.35
C THR A 891 -40.36 9.17 -9.37
N ALA A 892 -41.43 8.72 -8.70
CA ALA A 892 -42.66 9.49 -8.56
C ALA A 892 -42.42 10.83 -7.84
N ASN A 893 -41.60 10.84 -6.79
CA ASN A 893 -41.27 12.08 -6.11
C ASN A 893 -40.52 13.06 -7.01
N ILE A 894 -39.52 12.60 -7.79
CA ILE A 894 -38.78 13.44 -8.72
C ILE A 894 -39.73 14.04 -9.77
N ILE A 895 -40.60 13.23 -10.37
CA ILE A 895 -41.59 13.70 -11.35
C ILE A 895 -42.53 14.75 -10.73
N LEU A 896 -43.06 14.47 -9.53
CA LEU A 896 -44.00 15.37 -8.86
C LEU A 896 -43.35 16.67 -8.38
N THR A 897 -42.08 16.64 -7.98
CA THR A 897 -41.36 17.86 -7.59
C THR A 897 -40.98 18.72 -8.79
N ASP A 898 -40.66 18.11 -9.94
CA ASP A 898 -40.35 18.84 -11.17
C ASP A 898 -41.62 19.50 -11.76
N THR A 899 -42.79 18.86 -11.65
CA THR A 899 -44.07 19.50 -12.04
C THR A 899 -44.54 20.64 -11.13
N ARG A 900 -43.89 20.85 -9.98
CA ARG A 900 -44.21 21.91 -9.01
C ARG A 900 -43.26 23.11 -9.06
N LYS A 901 -42.11 22.99 -9.74
CA LYS A 901 -41.22 24.09 -10.07
C LYS A 901 -41.64 24.70 -11.40
#